data_AF-A0A0F9SEQ3-F1
#
_entry.id   AF-A0A0F9SEQ3-F1
#
_cell.length_a   1.000
_cell.length_b   1.000
_cell.length_c   1.000
_cell.angle_alpha   90.00
_cell.angle_beta   90.00
_cell.angle_gamma   90.00
#
_symmetry.space_group_name_H-M   'P 1'
#
loop_
_entity.id
_entity.type
_entity.pdbx_description
1 polymer ?
#
loop_
_entity_poly.entity_id
_entity_poly.type
_entity_poly.pdbx_seq_one_letter_code
_entity_poly.pdbx_strand_id
1 'polypeptide(L)'
;MISGIKRKTTAVESTLRFFQTVDLIITHFKREADKNKIFELTTENTTFKDLLIATATIHIYHNLGLKVQTKIDANKFTFDSIKRLELEEKGILVNEVENLLKNSFSLEINLLYKIIDLEHRFISFLIEMRRPDLQDVQKVEMLKKIEDQIEQELHEIVINYPSFYFYDLIGDIIGLANETKKEILEESSAFREISVNIEKKLKLEEKEDKFIELATLGRLINKIRKDFEFKSYKELQIEAMPVRMIKRNVLDYNIERFPVSILGLIAFNEANDIKKNIIKKIEEALREKINYDQFESKILQYLKFELVKKLRENPNDFIYYLQCLNECSFDEIIYMLNKYGVYNILYLLNIDEELTNKVKRSMIRYNIKKLDIASLTDQKKTLVEIKDNARKKKIIDQVFLNELKLNNYSHLLFVLEFDEIINRLTKDIFFYILSKILRQLSRIIELYSKVSNDRSLYLLALKKIFGTNDSEEWVRIKLEELIIERLNKRQEELVIVLNAPNQPFLVNGFILARLLEISLNEGISELKNKTSPIYEDIAPLKLKVDLISPISYCIGFDIIKRLEKLEQTRRKEVEQRMEAKEVEKVAKAQKVREEQELNTLNWIERRITSSLMRISSPGINPNQLYWQKKDSKIAAENIKLHSELKGESIGLIIQFFNFAVEKIKTFNLKISLPDNETIKKVVNDLNLKILEKRLNSTQTQNNKKDLLDGERYEISTQIAKKIGRLLDKALYSKFKNR
;
A
#
# COMPACT_ATOMS: atom_id res chain seq x y z
N MET A 1 6.74 36.90 21.90
CA MET A 1 5.96 35.66 22.18
C MET A 1 5.13 35.35 20.95
N ILE A 2 5.60 34.44 20.09
CA ILE A 2 5.05 34.19 18.75
C ILE A 2 4.43 32.80 18.71
N SER A 3 3.13 32.76 18.44
CA SER A 3 2.31 31.70 17.81
C SER A 3 2.82 30.24 17.87
N GLY A 4 2.41 29.51 18.92
CA GLY A 4 2.49 28.04 18.96
C GLY A 4 1.22 27.31 18.45
N ILE A 5 0.12 28.04 18.25
CA ILE A 5 -1.21 27.43 18.04
C ILE A 5 -1.46 27.01 16.58
N LYS A 6 -0.81 27.63 15.59
CA LYS A 6 -1.06 27.35 14.15
C LYS A 6 -0.49 26.03 13.62
N ARG A 7 0.44 25.34 14.32
CA ARG A 7 1.03 24.08 13.79
C ARG A 7 0.16 22.84 14.06
N LYS A 8 -0.66 22.84 15.11
CA LYS A 8 -1.51 21.68 15.45
C LYS A 8 -2.72 21.59 14.51
N THR A 9 -3.41 22.69 14.25
CA THR A 9 -4.64 22.72 13.42
C THR A 9 -4.36 22.37 11.96
N THR A 10 -3.29 22.92 11.36
CA THR A 10 -2.92 22.60 9.98
C THR A 10 -2.43 21.16 9.82
N ALA A 11 -1.77 20.59 10.83
CA ALA A 11 -1.40 19.18 10.85
C ALA A 11 -2.66 18.30 10.90
N VAL A 12 -3.56 18.52 11.86
CA VAL A 12 -4.84 17.78 12.01
C VAL A 12 -5.68 17.85 10.72
N GLU A 13 -5.68 18.95 9.98
CA GLU A 13 -6.42 19.10 8.74
C GLU A 13 -5.74 18.46 7.51
N SER A 14 -4.40 18.51 7.43
CA SER A 14 -3.68 17.70 6.46
C SER A 14 -3.89 16.20 6.71
N THR A 15 -4.01 15.82 7.98
CA THR A 15 -4.34 14.46 8.43
C THR A 15 -5.80 14.11 8.10
N LEU A 16 -6.75 15.04 8.30
CA LEU A 16 -8.18 14.87 7.95
C LEU A 16 -8.37 14.46 6.48
N ARG A 17 -7.57 14.98 5.55
CA ARG A 17 -7.68 14.68 4.10
C ARG A 17 -6.80 13.53 3.60
N PHE A 18 -5.77 13.13 4.34
CA PHE A 18 -4.80 12.12 3.87
C PHE A 18 -5.04 10.71 4.41
N PHE A 19 -5.80 10.57 5.50
CA PHE A 19 -6.01 9.28 6.17
C PHE A 19 -7.43 8.71 6.01
N GLN A 20 -8.34 9.43 5.35
CA GLN A 20 -9.67 8.91 5.08
C GLN A 20 -9.62 7.97 3.87
N THR A 21 -9.99 6.70 4.08
CA THR A 21 -10.14 5.69 3.02
C THR A 21 -11.00 6.21 1.86
N VAL A 22 -12.02 7.00 2.19
CA VAL A 22 -12.89 7.69 1.24
C VAL A 22 -12.11 8.64 0.31
N ASP A 23 -11.21 9.45 0.87
CA ASP A 23 -10.38 10.37 0.10
C ASP A 23 -9.40 9.61 -0.80
N LEU A 24 -8.88 8.46 -0.35
CA LEU A 24 -8.04 7.59 -1.18
C LEU A 24 -8.81 7.05 -2.39
N ILE A 25 -10.05 6.59 -2.20
CA ILE A 25 -10.95 6.17 -3.31
C ILE A 25 -11.16 7.34 -4.28
N ILE A 26 -11.47 8.53 -3.76
CA ILE A 26 -11.69 9.74 -4.55
C ILE A 26 -10.42 10.14 -5.32
N THR A 27 -9.22 9.96 -4.76
CA THR A 27 -7.97 10.32 -5.44
C THR A 27 -7.68 9.45 -6.67
N HIS A 28 -8.16 8.20 -6.71
CA HIS A 28 -8.03 7.35 -7.89
C HIS A 28 -8.80 7.93 -9.08
N PHE A 29 -9.95 8.56 -8.86
CA PHE A 29 -10.68 9.30 -9.90
C PHE A 29 -9.97 10.58 -10.37
N LYS A 30 -8.97 11.09 -9.62
CA LYS A 30 -8.20 12.29 -10.02
C LYS A 30 -6.97 11.97 -10.85
N ARG A 31 -6.47 10.72 -10.81
CA ARG A 31 -5.23 10.31 -11.49
C ARG A 31 -5.52 9.57 -12.78
N GLU A 32 -5.04 10.07 -13.92
CA GLU A 32 -5.25 9.43 -15.23
C GLU A 32 -4.74 7.99 -15.30
N ALA A 33 -3.59 7.70 -14.66
CA ALA A 33 -3.04 6.34 -14.63
C ALA A 33 -3.95 5.35 -13.90
N ASP A 34 -4.65 5.79 -12.85
CA ASP A 34 -5.58 4.96 -12.09
C ASP A 34 -6.91 4.82 -12.83
N LYS A 35 -7.40 5.90 -13.48
CA LYS A 35 -8.56 5.86 -14.39
C LYS A 35 -8.40 4.79 -15.46
N ASN A 36 -7.24 4.72 -16.12
CA ASN A 36 -6.99 3.70 -17.15
C ASN A 36 -7.13 2.28 -16.59
N LYS A 37 -6.62 2.02 -15.38
CA LYS A 37 -6.77 0.70 -14.72
C LYS A 37 -8.22 0.42 -14.33
N ILE A 38 -8.97 1.43 -13.90
CA ILE A 38 -10.41 1.29 -13.58
C ILE A 38 -11.17 0.89 -14.84
N PHE A 39 -10.93 1.58 -15.95
CA PHE A 39 -11.54 1.28 -17.25
C PHE A 39 -11.00 0.01 -17.92
N GLU A 40 -9.91 -0.61 -17.44
CA GLU A 40 -9.54 -1.98 -17.81
C GLU A 40 -10.46 -3.03 -17.15
N LEU A 41 -11.04 -2.71 -15.98
CA LEU A 41 -11.98 -3.59 -15.26
C LEU A 41 -13.44 -3.33 -15.64
N THR A 42 -13.74 -2.13 -16.13
CA THR A 42 -15.07 -1.74 -16.60
C THR A 42 -15.03 -1.38 -18.09
N THR A 43 -16.08 -0.74 -18.59
CA THR A 43 -16.09 -0.08 -19.90
C THR A 43 -16.27 1.43 -19.72
N GLU A 44 -15.89 2.25 -20.71
CA GLU A 44 -16.09 3.72 -20.65
C GLU A 44 -17.56 4.11 -20.43
N ASN A 45 -18.50 3.29 -20.95
CA ASN A 45 -19.93 3.37 -20.66
C ASN A 45 -20.30 2.29 -19.65
N THR A 46 -20.38 2.65 -18.38
CA THR A 46 -20.68 1.73 -17.27
C THR A 46 -21.50 2.46 -16.19
N THR A 47 -22.03 1.76 -15.20
CA THR A 47 -22.73 2.42 -14.09
C THR A 47 -21.72 3.03 -13.13
N PHE A 48 -22.13 4.08 -12.42
CA PHE A 48 -21.27 4.67 -11.39
C PHE A 48 -20.99 3.67 -10.25
N LYS A 49 -21.92 2.75 -10.00
CA LYS A 49 -21.74 1.66 -9.03
C LYS A 49 -20.54 0.78 -9.41
N ASP A 50 -20.47 0.34 -10.66
CA ASP A 50 -19.39 -0.53 -11.14
C ASP A 50 -18.04 0.19 -11.09
N LEU A 51 -18.01 1.50 -11.40
CA LEU A 51 -16.80 2.32 -11.28
C LEU A 51 -16.30 2.41 -9.84
N LEU A 52 -17.20 2.62 -8.87
CA LEU A 52 -16.84 2.68 -7.45
C LEU A 52 -16.30 1.33 -6.96
N ILE A 53 -16.91 0.21 -7.37
CA ILE A 53 -16.46 -1.15 -7.03
C ILE A 53 -15.11 -1.47 -7.67
N ALA A 54 -14.92 -1.12 -8.94
CA ALA A 54 -13.63 -1.28 -9.63
C ALA A 54 -12.53 -0.44 -8.99
N THR A 55 -12.85 0.79 -8.57
CA THR A 55 -11.91 1.66 -7.85
C THR A 55 -11.51 1.07 -6.50
N ALA A 56 -12.47 0.59 -5.72
CA ALA A 56 -12.21 -0.13 -4.48
C ALA A 56 -11.33 -1.38 -4.71
N THR A 57 -11.60 -2.12 -5.77
CA THR A 57 -10.82 -3.31 -6.14
C THR A 57 -9.38 -2.96 -6.48
N ILE A 58 -9.15 -1.89 -7.24
CA ILE A 58 -7.80 -1.41 -7.57
C ILE A 58 -7.07 -0.97 -6.32
N HIS A 59 -7.75 -0.29 -5.41
CA HIS A 59 -7.19 0.10 -4.13
C HIS A 59 -6.77 -1.14 -3.31
N ILE A 60 -7.65 -2.14 -3.20
CA ILE A 60 -7.37 -3.40 -2.49
C ILE A 60 -6.20 -4.16 -3.15
N TYR A 61 -6.20 -4.28 -4.48
CA TYR A 61 -5.20 -5.06 -5.19
C TYR A 61 -3.82 -4.38 -5.25
N HIS A 62 -3.77 -3.12 -5.70
CA HIS A 62 -2.51 -2.41 -5.96
C HIS A 62 -1.95 -1.70 -4.72
N ASN A 63 -2.80 -1.06 -3.92
CA ASN A 63 -2.33 -0.26 -2.79
C ASN A 63 -2.21 -1.08 -1.50
N LEU A 64 -3.18 -1.96 -1.22
CA LEU A 64 -3.10 -2.87 -0.07
C LEU A 64 -2.29 -4.15 -0.39
N GLY A 65 -2.00 -4.42 -1.66
CA GLY A 65 -1.22 -5.58 -2.11
C GLY A 65 -1.95 -6.92 -1.93
N LEU A 66 -3.28 -6.90 -1.81
CA LEU A 66 -4.09 -8.08 -1.54
C LEU A 66 -4.40 -8.82 -2.84
N LYS A 67 -3.80 -10.01 -2.97
CA LYS A 67 -3.99 -10.92 -4.10
C LYS A 67 -4.78 -12.16 -3.68
N VAL A 68 -5.56 -12.68 -4.61
CA VAL A 68 -6.29 -13.94 -4.45
C VAL A 68 -5.54 -14.99 -5.26
N GLN A 69 -4.84 -15.91 -4.61
CA GLN A 69 -4.06 -16.94 -5.29
C GLN A 69 -4.97 -17.82 -6.15
N THR A 70 -4.97 -17.61 -7.46
CA THR A 70 -5.49 -18.58 -8.41
C THR A 70 -4.39 -19.62 -8.69
N LYS A 71 -4.73 -20.92 -8.62
CA LYS A 71 -3.78 -21.99 -8.95
C LYS A 71 -3.39 -21.87 -10.42
N ILE A 72 -2.19 -21.33 -10.70
CA ILE A 72 -1.58 -21.46 -12.01
C ILE A 72 -0.38 -22.40 -11.93
N ASP A 73 -0.37 -23.37 -12.85
CA ASP A 73 0.75 -24.24 -13.11
C ASP A 73 2.03 -23.41 -13.31
N ALA A 74 3.05 -23.69 -12.51
CA ALA A 74 4.34 -22.99 -12.47
C ALA A 74 5.13 -22.96 -13.80
N ASN A 75 4.56 -23.48 -14.89
CA ASN A 75 5.24 -23.77 -16.15
C ASN A 75 4.93 -22.81 -17.32
N LYS A 76 4.15 -21.74 -17.13
CA LYS A 76 3.91 -20.73 -18.19
C LYS A 76 3.84 -19.30 -17.65
N PHE A 77 5.00 -18.70 -17.36
CA PHE A 77 5.12 -17.26 -17.08
C PHE A 77 5.44 -16.49 -18.37
N THR A 78 4.44 -16.25 -19.21
CA THR A 78 4.52 -15.21 -20.26
C THR A 78 3.91 -13.90 -19.77
N PHE A 79 4.31 -12.76 -20.34
CA PHE A 79 3.73 -11.45 -19.96
C PHE A 79 2.18 -11.45 -20.09
N ASP A 80 1.65 -12.04 -21.16
CA ASP A 80 0.20 -12.15 -21.37
C ASP A 80 -0.49 -13.04 -20.33
N SER A 81 0.16 -14.10 -19.87
CA SER A 81 -0.38 -14.96 -18.80
C SER A 81 -0.46 -14.23 -17.45
N ILE A 82 0.52 -13.37 -17.14
CA ILE A 82 0.53 -12.56 -15.92
C ILE A 82 -0.58 -11.51 -15.99
N LYS A 83 -0.76 -10.83 -17.14
CA LYS A 83 -1.82 -9.84 -17.31
C LYS A 83 -3.22 -10.48 -17.20
N ARG A 84 -3.41 -11.70 -17.75
CA ARG A 84 -4.67 -12.44 -17.60
C ARG A 84 -4.94 -12.86 -16.17
N LEU A 85 -3.94 -13.41 -15.46
CA LEU A 85 -4.07 -13.74 -14.04
C LEU A 85 -4.44 -12.50 -13.22
N GLU A 86 -3.77 -11.37 -13.45
CA GLU A 86 -4.08 -10.13 -12.73
C GLU A 86 -5.53 -9.68 -12.96
N LEU A 87 -6.05 -9.81 -14.18
CA LEU A 87 -7.45 -9.51 -14.49
C LEU A 87 -8.42 -10.50 -13.84
N GLU A 88 -8.09 -11.80 -13.80
CA GLU A 88 -8.89 -12.83 -13.11
C GLU A 88 -8.96 -12.58 -11.60
N GLU A 89 -7.81 -12.30 -10.96
CA GLU A 89 -7.74 -11.99 -9.52
C GLU A 89 -8.56 -10.74 -9.18
N LYS A 90 -8.46 -9.68 -9.99
CA LYS A 90 -9.28 -8.48 -9.83
C LYS A 90 -10.77 -8.78 -10.06
N GLY A 91 -11.11 -9.61 -11.05
CA GLY A 91 -12.49 -10.01 -11.30
C GLY A 91 -13.13 -10.74 -10.11
N ILE A 92 -12.36 -11.58 -9.42
CA ILE A 92 -12.79 -12.22 -8.16
C ILE A 92 -13.05 -11.16 -7.09
N LEU A 93 -12.12 -10.21 -6.89
CA LEU A 93 -12.27 -9.14 -5.91
C LEU A 93 -13.46 -8.21 -6.21
N VAL A 94 -13.74 -7.90 -7.48
CA VAL A 94 -14.94 -7.14 -7.89
C VAL A 94 -16.20 -7.84 -7.39
N ASN A 95 -16.33 -9.15 -7.67
CA ASN A 95 -17.48 -9.94 -7.24
C ASN A 95 -17.57 -10.02 -5.71
N GLU A 96 -16.45 -10.13 -5.00
CA GLU A 96 -16.43 -10.14 -3.53
C GLU A 96 -16.92 -8.81 -2.95
N VAL A 97 -16.37 -7.69 -3.42
CA VAL A 97 -16.75 -6.35 -2.96
C VAL A 97 -18.23 -6.08 -3.27
N GLU A 98 -18.72 -6.45 -4.45
CA GLU A 98 -20.12 -6.31 -4.81
C GLU A 98 -21.04 -7.12 -3.87
N ASN A 99 -20.70 -8.38 -3.60
CA ASN A 99 -21.47 -9.26 -2.72
C ASN A 99 -21.49 -8.76 -1.26
N LEU A 100 -20.42 -8.12 -0.81
CA LEU A 100 -20.34 -7.52 0.53
C LEU A 100 -21.15 -6.22 0.62
N LEU A 101 -21.16 -5.41 -0.44
CA LEU A 101 -21.92 -4.15 -0.51
C LEU A 101 -23.44 -4.38 -0.61
N LYS A 102 -23.90 -5.40 -1.34
CA LYS A 102 -25.34 -5.66 -1.55
C LYS A 102 -26.08 -4.38 -2.01
N ASN A 103 -27.07 -3.92 -1.26
CA ASN A 103 -27.86 -2.71 -1.50
C ASN A 103 -27.37 -1.48 -0.72
N SER A 104 -26.14 -1.49 -0.18
CA SER A 104 -25.64 -0.44 0.72
C SER A 104 -25.72 0.97 0.11
N PHE A 105 -25.36 1.17 -1.16
CA PHE A 105 -25.45 2.51 -1.77
C PHE A 105 -26.88 3.07 -1.78
N SER A 106 -27.88 2.22 -2.04
CA SER A 106 -29.28 2.63 -2.00
C SER A 106 -29.74 2.96 -0.58
N LEU A 107 -29.26 2.21 0.42
CA LEU A 107 -29.56 2.48 1.83
C LEU A 107 -28.90 3.78 2.32
N GLU A 108 -27.64 4.04 1.95
CA GLU A 108 -26.93 5.29 2.26
C GLU A 108 -27.66 6.50 1.65
N ILE A 109 -28.08 6.40 0.39
CA ILE A 109 -28.85 7.46 -0.28
C ILE A 109 -30.19 7.70 0.40
N ASN A 110 -30.92 6.64 0.75
CA ASN A 110 -32.18 6.76 1.48
C ASN A 110 -31.97 7.44 2.85
N LEU A 111 -30.93 7.04 3.58
CA LEU A 111 -30.57 7.67 4.85
C LEU A 111 -30.32 9.17 4.71
N LEU A 112 -29.60 9.57 3.67
CA LEU A 112 -29.34 10.98 3.38
C LEU A 112 -30.62 11.75 3.04
N TYR A 113 -31.55 11.17 2.28
CA TYR A 113 -32.85 11.80 2.04
C TYR A 113 -33.63 11.99 3.35
N LYS A 114 -33.66 10.98 4.23
CA LYS A 114 -34.32 11.07 5.54
C LYS A 114 -33.72 12.18 6.41
N ILE A 115 -32.39 12.32 6.45
CA ILE A 115 -31.71 13.40 7.15
C ILE A 115 -32.10 14.76 6.57
N ILE A 116 -32.03 14.93 5.24
CA ILE A 116 -32.37 16.20 4.58
C ILE A 116 -33.84 16.58 4.82
N ASP A 117 -34.76 15.62 4.73
CA ASP A 117 -36.19 15.86 4.95
C ASP A 117 -36.49 16.22 6.41
N LEU A 118 -35.74 15.66 7.37
CA LEU A 118 -35.82 16.05 8.78
C LEU A 118 -35.27 17.48 8.98
N GLU A 119 -34.11 17.80 8.40
CA GLU A 119 -33.52 19.16 8.46
C GLU A 119 -34.50 20.20 7.89
N HIS A 120 -35.14 19.93 6.74
CA HIS A 120 -36.17 20.82 6.16
C HIS A 120 -37.31 21.11 7.12
N ARG A 121 -37.76 20.12 7.90
CA ARG A 121 -38.84 20.30 8.88
C ARG A 121 -38.41 21.16 10.04
N PHE A 122 -37.21 20.93 10.59
CA PHE A 122 -36.65 21.80 11.63
C PHE A 122 -36.50 23.23 11.13
N ILE A 123 -35.96 23.43 9.93
CA ILE A 123 -35.80 24.77 9.34
C ILE A 123 -37.17 25.44 9.16
N SER A 124 -38.15 24.74 8.59
CA SER A 124 -39.51 25.26 8.39
C SER A 124 -40.16 25.66 9.71
N PHE A 125 -40.01 24.81 10.74
CA PHE A 125 -40.49 25.10 12.08
C PHE A 125 -39.81 26.33 12.70
N LEU A 126 -38.48 26.46 12.58
CA LEU A 126 -37.75 27.61 13.10
C LEU A 126 -38.10 28.92 12.37
N ILE A 127 -38.40 28.86 11.06
CA ILE A 127 -38.90 30.02 10.31
C ILE A 127 -40.25 30.47 10.87
N GLU A 128 -41.20 29.55 11.02
CA GLU A 128 -42.53 29.86 11.53
C GLU A 128 -42.50 30.33 13.00
N MET A 129 -41.69 29.68 13.85
CA MET A 129 -41.52 30.08 15.26
C MET A 129 -41.03 31.53 15.43
N ARG A 130 -40.24 32.03 14.48
CA ARG A 130 -39.66 33.37 14.53
C ARG A 130 -40.58 34.43 13.92
N ARG A 131 -41.76 34.04 13.42
CA ARG A 131 -42.81 34.99 13.04
C ARG A 131 -43.57 35.44 14.29
N PRO A 132 -43.86 36.75 14.41
CA PRO A 132 -44.49 37.31 15.61
C PRO A 132 -45.93 36.83 15.86
N ASP A 133 -46.60 36.27 14.84
CA ASP A 133 -48.05 36.02 14.87
C ASP A 133 -48.44 34.59 15.30
N LEU A 134 -47.46 33.72 15.62
CA LEU A 134 -47.71 32.30 15.88
C LEU A 134 -48.15 32.05 17.33
N GLN A 135 -49.33 31.46 17.52
CA GLN A 135 -49.87 31.13 18.85
C GLN A 135 -49.12 29.94 19.48
N ASP A 136 -49.04 29.91 20.81
CA ASP A 136 -48.29 28.87 21.55
C ASP A 136 -48.86 27.46 21.34
N VAL A 137 -50.18 27.32 21.16
CA VAL A 137 -50.81 26.02 20.84
C VAL A 137 -50.31 25.49 19.48
N GLN A 138 -50.15 26.37 18.49
CA GLN A 138 -49.66 25.99 17.15
C GLN A 138 -48.18 25.57 17.21
N LYS A 139 -47.37 26.23 18.04
CA LYS A 139 -45.95 25.85 18.27
C LYS A 139 -45.84 24.43 18.83
N VAL A 140 -46.64 24.11 19.84
CA VAL A 140 -46.67 22.77 20.46
C VAL A 140 -47.11 21.71 19.45
N GLU A 141 -48.11 22.00 18.61
CA GLU A 141 -48.56 21.06 17.59
C GLU A 141 -47.48 20.80 16.52
N MET A 142 -46.76 21.85 16.08
CA MET A 142 -45.67 21.70 15.12
C MET A 142 -44.49 20.92 15.69
N LEU A 143 -44.10 21.18 16.95
CA LEU A 143 -43.07 20.40 17.65
C LEU A 143 -43.46 18.93 17.72
N LYS A 144 -44.71 18.65 18.10
CA LYS A 144 -45.22 17.28 18.16
C LYS A 144 -45.15 16.56 16.81
N LYS A 145 -45.42 17.25 15.69
CA LYS A 145 -45.28 16.67 14.35
C LYS A 145 -43.82 16.33 14.01
N ILE A 146 -42.85 17.10 14.48
CA ILE A 146 -41.43 16.78 14.32
C ILE A 146 -41.07 15.58 15.18
N GLU A 147 -41.52 15.56 16.44
CA GLU A 147 -41.33 14.43 17.36
C GLU A 147 -41.88 13.11 16.80
N ASP A 148 -43.12 13.13 16.32
CA ASP A 148 -43.78 11.97 15.74
C ASP A 148 -43.02 11.46 14.50
N GLN A 149 -42.48 12.38 13.68
CA GLN A 149 -41.65 12.00 12.53
C GLN A 149 -40.33 11.38 12.97
N ILE A 150 -39.61 11.98 13.93
CA ILE A 150 -38.36 11.40 14.45
C ILE A 150 -38.62 9.98 14.94
N GLU A 151 -39.71 9.77 15.69
CA GLU A 151 -40.08 8.45 16.19
C GLU A 151 -40.38 7.45 15.07
N GLN A 152 -41.10 7.87 14.02
CA GLN A 152 -41.35 7.05 12.83
C GLN A 152 -40.06 6.68 12.09
N GLU A 153 -39.16 7.63 11.86
CA GLU A 153 -37.88 7.40 11.18
C GLU A 153 -36.98 6.45 11.98
N LEU A 154 -36.89 6.64 13.30
CA LEU A 154 -36.17 5.75 14.19
C LEU A 154 -36.74 4.33 14.14
N HIS A 155 -38.07 4.20 14.18
CA HIS A 155 -38.72 2.90 14.10
C HIS A 155 -38.47 2.19 12.76
N GLU A 156 -38.57 2.93 11.65
CA GLU A 156 -38.29 2.39 10.31
C GLU A 156 -36.84 1.89 10.20
N ILE A 157 -35.87 2.67 10.68
CA ILE A 157 -34.46 2.31 10.64
C ILE A 157 -34.19 1.11 11.56
N VAL A 158 -34.79 1.09 12.75
CA VAL A 158 -34.64 -0.01 13.70
C VAL A 158 -35.11 -1.35 13.13
N ILE A 159 -36.16 -1.34 12.29
CA ILE A 159 -36.76 -2.56 11.72
C ILE A 159 -36.13 -2.94 10.38
N ASN A 160 -35.97 -1.99 9.46
CA ASN A 160 -35.69 -2.27 8.06
C ASN A 160 -34.19 -2.17 7.70
N TYR A 161 -33.38 -1.56 8.56
CA TYR A 161 -31.97 -1.30 8.26
C TYR A 161 -31.03 -2.15 9.13
N PRO A 162 -29.84 -2.50 8.60
CA PRO A 162 -28.73 -2.96 9.40
C PRO A 162 -28.45 -2.05 10.60
N SER A 163 -28.11 -2.65 11.75
CA SER A 163 -27.97 -1.89 13.01
C SER A 163 -26.93 -0.77 12.97
N PHE A 164 -25.88 -0.88 12.15
CA PHE A 164 -24.89 0.20 12.03
C PHE A 164 -25.45 1.49 11.43
N TYR A 165 -26.46 1.41 10.55
CA TYR A 165 -27.10 2.60 9.97
C TYR A 165 -27.87 3.42 11.01
N PHE A 166 -28.38 2.77 12.05
CA PHE A 166 -28.97 3.48 13.18
C PHE A 166 -27.93 4.34 13.90
N TYR A 167 -26.76 3.77 14.21
CA TYR A 167 -25.71 4.55 14.88
C TYR A 167 -25.16 5.67 13.99
N ASP A 168 -25.09 5.44 12.68
CA ASP A 168 -24.72 6.48 11.70
C ASP A 168 -25.75 7.60 11.65
N LEU A 169 -27.04 7.27 11.59
CA LEU A 169 -28.12 8.25 11.60
C LEU A 169 -28.06 9.13 12.85
N ILE A 170 -28.02 8.51 14.03
CA ILE A 170 -27.96 9.25 15.29
C ILE A 170 -26.69 10.09 15.29
N GLY A 171 -25.55 9.48 14.97
CA GLY A 171 -24.25 10.16 14.91
C GLY A 171 -24.26 11.40 14.01
N ASP A 172 -24.93 11.37 12.87
CA ASP A 172 -25.06 12.51 11.97
C ASP A 172 -26.06 13.55 12.49
N ILE A 173 -27.24 13.13 12.95
CA ILE A 173 -28.31 14.05 13.38
C ILE A 173 -27.94 14.82 14.64
N ILE A 174 -27.17 14.24 15.56
CA ILE A 174 -26.70 14.90 16.79
C ILE A 174 -25.23 15.33 16.73
N GLY A 175 -24.58 15.29 15.55
CA GLY A 175 -23.22 15.80 15.36
C GLY A 175 -22.07 14.93 15.88
N LEU A 176 -22.35 13.87 16.64
CA LEU A 176 -21.33 13.00 17.23
C LEU A 176 -20.37 12.36 16.21
N ALA A 177 -20.80 12.14 14.97
CA ALA A 177 -19.95 11.51 13.95
C ALA A 177 -18.73 12.38 13.61
N ASN A 178 -18.94 13.67 13.39
CA ASN A 178 -17.87 14.62 13.07
C ASN A 178 -16.97 14.88 14.28
N GLU A 179 -17.55 14.99 15.48
CA GLU A 179 -16.80 15.11 16.73
C GLU A 179 -15.90 13.91 16.97
N THR A 180 -16.42 12.70 16.80
CA THR A 180 -15.67 11.46 16.98
C THR A 180 -14.53 11.33 15.97
N LYS A 181 -14.75 11.69 14.70
CA LYS A 181 -13.67 11.71 13.69
C LYS A 181 -12.56 12.70 14.09
N LYS A 182 -12.93 13.87 14.62
CA LYS A 182 -11.96 14.88 15.08
C LYS A 182 -11.16 14.40 16.28
N GLU A 183 -11.81 13.79 17.28
CA GLU A 183 -11.16 13.20 18.46
C GLU A 183 -10.10 12.16 18.05
N ILE A 184 -10.45 11.22 17.17
CA ILE A 184 -9.55 10.17 16.70
C ILE A 184 -8.26 10.77 16.10
N LEU A 185 -8.40 11.80 15.28
CA LEU A 185 -7.29 12.44 14.57
C LEU A 185 -6.44 13.32 15.49
N GLU A 186 -7.06 13.98 16.47
CA GLU A 186 -6.35 14.74 17.50
C GLU A 186 -5.49 13.81 18.37
N GLU A 187 -6.04 12.67 18.79
CA GLU A 187 -5.34 11.65 19.57
C GLU A 187 -4.18 11.01 18.79
N SER A 188 -4.38 10.70 17.50
CA SER A 188 -3.37 10.01 16.70
C SER A 188 -2.13 10.88 16.41
N SER A 189 -2.32 12.20 16.31
CA SER A 189 -1.25 13.17 16.12
C SER A 189 -0.24 13.24 17.28
N ALA A 190 -0.61 12.70 18.45
CA ALA A 190 0.22 12.72 19.66
C ALA A 190 1.15 11.50 19.80
N PHE A 191 0.94 10.41 19.06
CA PHE A 191 1.66 9.14 19.28
C PHE A 191 2.75 8.88 18.23
N ARG A 192 4.02 8.79 18.66
CA ARG A 192 5.11 8.16 17.88
C ARG A 192 5.19 6.67 18.22
N GLU A 193 5.29 5.82 17.20
CA GLU A 193 5.50 4.38 17.42
C GLU A 193 6.91 4.15 18.01
N ILE A 194 6.96 3.60 19.22
CA ILE A 194 8.17 3.01 19.80
C ILE A 194 8.17 1.54 19.41
N SER A 195 9.33 0.91 19.19
CA SER A 195 9.40 -0.52 18.91
C SER A 195 8.83 -1.34 20.08
N VAL A 196 7.65 -1.92 19.89
CA VAL A 196 6.94 -2.73 20.89
C VAL A 196 7.12 -4.22 20.62
N ASN A 197 7.30 -5.03 21.68
CA ASN A 197 7.38 -6.50 21.62
C ASN A 197 6.08 -7.12 21.05
N ILE A 198 6.16 -8.26 20.34
CA ILE A 198 5.05 -8.90 19.61
C ILE A 198 3.83 -9.15 20.50
N GLU A 199 4.02 -9.59 21.75
CA GLU A 199 2.92 -9.84 22.70
C GLU A 199 2.11 -8.57 22.99
N LYS A 200 2.78 -7.42 23.10
CA LYS A 200 2.12 -6.13 23.25
C LYS A 200 1.49 -5.69 21.93
N LYS A 201 2.09 -5.99 20.76
CA LYS A 201 1.48 -5.70 19.45
C LYS A 201 0.21 -6.51 19.18
N LEU A 202 0.12 -7.76 19.64
CA LEU A 202 -1.10 -8.56 19.52
C LEU A 202 -2.22 -8.01 20.41
N LYS A 203 -1.88 -7.52 21.61
CA LYS A 203 -2.84 -6.89 22.54
C LYS A 203 -3.31 -5.50 22.09
N LEU A 204 -2.41 -4.69 21.54
CA LEU A 204 -2.71 -3.32 21.13
C LEU A 204 -3.46 -3.33 19.80
N GLU A 205 -4.53 -2.55 19.70
CA GLU A 205 -5.16 -2.28 18.41
C GLU A 205 -4.26 -1.39 17.54
N GLU A 206 -4.45 -1.46 16.22
CA GLU A 206 -3.81 -0.51 15.33
C GLU A 206 -4.26 0.91 15.63
N LYS A 207 -3.47 1.91 15.21
CA LYS A 207 -3.89 3.30 15.33
C LYS A 207 -5.20 3.51 14.58
N GLU A 208 -6.18 4.07 15.28
CA GLU A 208 -7.53 4.30 14.79
C GLU A 208 -7.58 5.25 13.57
N ASP A 209 -6.61 6.14 13.42
CA ASP A 209 -6.52 7.05 12.27
C ASP A 209 -6.30 6.33 10.93
N LYS A 210 -5.76 5.10 10.95
CA LYS A 210 -5.62 4.28 9.74
C LYS A 210 -6.94 3.66 9.29
N PHE A 211 -7.92 3.54 10.19
CA PHE A 211 -9.20 2.86 9.96
C PHE A 211 -10.34 3.75 10.46
N ILE A 212 -10.39 4.97 9.94
CA ILE A 212 -11.22 6.03 10.50
C ILE A 212 -12.71 5.70 10.46
N GLU A 213 -13.21 5.04 9.40
CA GLU A 213 -14.64 4.73 9.29
C GLU A 213 -15.06 3.60 10.23
N LEU A 214 -14.19 2.59 10.40
CA LEU A 214 -14.40 1.51 11.38
C LEU A 214 -14.29 2.02 12.83
N ALA A 215 -13.25 2.80 13.13
CA ALA A 215 -13.03 3.36 14.47
C ALA A 215 -14.16 4.34 14.86
N THR A 216 -14.61 5.17 13.92
CA THR A 216 -15.76 6.07 14.14
C THR A 216 -17.01 5.27 14.47
N LEU A 217 -17.33 4.22 13.71
CA LEU A 217 -18.49 3.37 13.99
C LEU A 217 -18.39 2.71 15.38
N GLY A 218 -17.22 2.15 15.73
CA GLY A 218 -17.00 1.53 17.04
C GLY A 218 -17.18 2.51 18.21
N ARG A 219 -16.60 3.71 18.11
CA ARG A 219 -16.76 4.78 19.12
C ARG A 219 -18.21 5.28 19.19
N LEU A 220 -18.89 5.45 18.05
CA LEU A 220 -20.30 5.86 18.00
C LEU A 220 -21.20 4.84 18.70
N ILE A 221 -21.02 3.54 18.44
CA ILE A 221 -21.78 2.48 19.12
C ILE A 221 -21.62 2.59 20.64
N ASN A 222 -20.39 2.78 21.12
CA ASN A 222 -20.10 2.87 22.55
C ASN A 222 -20.66 4.16 23.18
N LYS A 223 -20.48 5.31 22.53
CA LYS A 223 -21.01 6.60 23.01
C LYS A 223 -22.54 6.57 23.06
N ILE A 224 -23.20 6.19 21.97
CA ILE A 224 -24.67 6.14 21.89
C ILE A 224 -25.26 5.17 22.92
N ARG A 225 -24.70 3.96 23.08
CA ARG A 225 -25.18 3.02 24.10
C ARG A 225 -25.05 3.56 25.52
N LYS A 226 -23.96 4.28 25.80
CA LYS A 226 -23.70 4.87 27.11
C LYS A 226 -24.61 6.07 27.38
N ASP A 227 -24.75 6.97 26.41
CA ASP A 227 -25.47 8.23 26.55
C ASP A 227 -27.00 8.01 26.62
N PHE A 228 -27.50 6.95 25.99
CA PHE A 228 -28.93 6.60 25.97
C PHE A 228 -29.28 5.33 26.78
N GLU A 229 -28.31 4.81 27.53
CA GLU A 229 -28.49 3.75 28.54
C GLU A 229 -29.13 2.44 28.04
N PHE A 230 -28.76 1.97 26.85
CA PHE A 230 -29.21 0.67 26.33
C PHE A 230 -28.03 -0.27 26.03
N LYS A 231 -28.20 -1.56 26.31
CA LYS A 231 -27.16 -2.60 26.15
C LYS A 231 -27.14 -3.15 24.74
N SER A 232 -28.29 -3.29 24.10
CA SER A 232 -28.38 -3.91 22.77
C SER A 232 -29.36 -3.22 21.85
N TYR A 233 -29.11 -3.33 20.54
CA TYR A 233 -30.02 -2.84 19.50
C TYR A 233 -31.42 -3.46 19.58
N LYS A 234 -31.53 -4.69 20.11
CA LYS A 234 -32.84 -5.35 20.32
C LYS A 234 -33.65 -4.70 21.43
N GLU A 235 -33.01 -4.09 22.43
CA GLU A 235 -33.72 -3.37 23.50
C GLU A 235 -34.43 -2.13 22.95
N LEU A 236 -33.87 -1.47 21.93
CA LEU A 236 -34.52 -0.33 21.24
C LEU A 236 -35.84 -0.71 20.56
N GLN A 237 -36.05 -1.99 20.24
CA GLN A 237 -37.31 -2.48 19.66
C GLN A 237 -38.41 -2.65 20.71
N ILE A 238 -38.06 -2.73 21.99
CA ILE A 238 -38.96 -3.13 23.08
C ILE A 238 -39.15 -1.98 24.08
N GLU A 239 -38.08 -1.24 24.39
CA GLU A 239 -38.05 -0.21 25.42
C GLU A 239 -38.29 1.18 24.85
N ALA A 240 -39.30 1.87 25.38
CA ALA A 240 -39.65 3.21 24.94
C ALA A 240 -38.72 4.30 25.51
N MET A 241 -38.00 4.06 26.61
CA MET A 241 -37.23 5.10 27.29
C MET A 241 -35.99 5.55 26.52
N PRO A 242 -35.11 4.65 26.01
CA PRO A 242 -33.98 5.05 25.18
C PRO A 242 -34.41 5.85 23.93
N VAL A 243 -35.51 5.43 23.27
CA VAL A 243 -36.07 6.13 22.10
C VAL A 243 -36.53 7.55 22.46
N ARG A 244 -37.16 7.74 23.63
CA ARG A 244 -37.53 9.09 24.11
C ARG A 244 -36.31 9.96 24.39
N MET A 245 -35.26 9.40 24.99
CA MET A 245 -34.01 10.14 25.26
C MET A 245 -33.33 10.58 23.96
N ILE A 246 -33.25 9.67 22.97
CA ILE A 246 -32.74 9.96 21.63
C ILE A 246 -33.55 11.08 20.99
N LYS A 247 -34.88 10.95 20.97
CA LYS A 247 -35.78 11.96 20.40
C LYS A 247 -35.55 13.35 21.00
N ARG A 248 -35.45 13.42 22.33
CA ARG A 248 -35.19 14.68 23.03
C ARG A 248 -33.84 15.29 22.64
N ASN A 249 -32.76 14.51 22.66
CA ASN A 249 -31.44 15.01 22.27
C ASN A 249 -31.40 15.45 20.80
N VAL A 250 -32.09 14.75 19.91
CA VAL A 250 -32.24 15.14 18.50
C VAL A 250 -32.92 16.51 18.39
N LEU A 251 -34.01 16.73 19.12
CA LEU A 251 -34.71 18.02 19.14
C LEU A 251 -33.81 19.14 19.67
N ASP A 252 -33.25 18.94 20.87
CA ASP A 252 -32.46 19.96 21.57
C ASP A 252 -31.26 20.38 20.70
N TYR A 253 -30.52 19.42 20.15
CA TYR A 253 -29.38 19.69 19.28
C TYR A 253 -29.76 20.41 17.99
N ASN A 254 -30.80 19.95 17.29
CA ASN A 254 -31.16 20.53 15.98
C ASN A 254 -31.79 21.92 16.11
N ILE A 255 -32.50 22.22 17.20
CA ILE A 255 -33.03 23.57 17.46
C ILE A 255 -31.88 24.57 17.65
N GLU A 256 -30.79 24.17 18.30
CA GLU A 256 -29.63 25.03 18.58
C GLU A 256 -28.65 25.15 17.41
N ARG A 257 -28.55 24.12 16.56
CA ARG A 257 -27.57 24.06 15.46
C ARG A 257 -27.82 25.09 14.34
N PHE A 258 -29.08 25.41 14.04
CA PHE A 258 -29.42 26.24 12.88
C PHE A 258 -29.24 27.75 13.13
N PRO A 259 -28.95 28.55 12.08
CA PRO A 259 -28.79 30.00 12.21
C PRO A 259 -29.99 30.69 12.87
N VAL A 260 -29.76 31.79 13.60
CA VAL A 260 -30.81 32.60 14.26
C VAL A 260 -31.56 33.51 13.27
N SER A 261 -30.93 33.91 12.17
CA SER A 261 -31.57 34.75 11.15
C SER A 261 -32.50 33.95 10.24
N ILE A 262 -33.66 34.50 9.89
CA ILE A 262 -34.58 33.90 8.90
C ILE A 262 -33.89 33.76 7.53
N LEU A 263 -33.11 34.76 7.10
CA LEU A 263 -32.36 34.69 5.83
C LEU A 263 -31.36 33.52 5.81
N GLY A 264 -30.62 33.32 6.91
CA GLY A 264 -29.74 32.16 7.07
C GLY A 264 -30.50 30.82 7.03
N LEU A 265 -31.69 30.73 7.64
CA LEU A 265 -32.54 29.54 7.55
C LEU A 265 -33.00 29.25 6.12
N ILE A 266 -33.39 30.29 5.36
CA ILE A 266 -33.75 30.16 3.94
C ILE A 266 -32.54 29.67 3.12
N ALA A 267 -31.35 30.22 3.37
CA ALA A 267 -30.12 29.77 2.72
C ALA A 267 -29.79 28.30 3.04
N PHE A 268 -30.01 27.85 4.27
CA PHE A 268 -29.87 26.43 4.64
C PHE A 268 -30.85 25.54 3.87
N ASN A 269 -32.10 25.97 3.74
CA ASN A 269 -33.13 25.23 3.01
C ASN A 269 -32.76 25.08 1.52
N GLU A 270 -32.35 26.17 0.88
CA GLU A 270 -31.91 26.15 -0.51
C GLU A 270 -30.66 25.26 -0.71
N ALA A 271 -29.73 25.27 0.24
CA ALA A 271 -28.56 24.38 0.21
C ALA A 271 -28.97 22.90 0.33
N ASN A 272 -29.96 22.58 1.16
CA ASN A 272 -30.51 21.24 1.27
C ASN A 272 -31.16 20.76 -0.03
N ASP A 273 -31.88 21.64 -0.74
CA ASP A 273 -32.42 21.33 -2.06
C ASP A 273 -31.31 21.01 -3.08
N ILE A 274 -30.19 21.73 -3.03
CA ILE A 274 -29.02 21.40 -3.86
C ILE A 274 -28.41 20.06 -3.48
N LYS A 275 -28.24 19.75 -2.18
CA LYS A 275 -27.78 18.42 -1.73
C LYS A 275 -28.69 17.33 -2.30
N LYS A 276 -30.01 17.50 -2.18
CA LYS A 276 -31.02 16.56 -2.69
C LYS A 276 -30.90 16.35 -4.20
N ASN A 277 -30.71 17.42 -4.97
CA ASN A 277 -30.54 17.35 -6.42
C ASN A 277 -29.24 16.64 -6.84
N ILE A 278 -28.14 16.85 -6.11
CA ILE A 278 -26.87 16.16 -6.37
C ILE A 278 -27.00 14.67 -6.06
N ILE A 279 -27.59 14.33 -4.91
CA ILE A 279 -27.84 12.95 -4.49
C ILE A 279 -28.70 12.23 -5.52
N LYS A 280 -29.75 12.88 -6.03
CA LYS A 280 -30.59 12.34 -7.10
C LYS A 280 -29.79 12.03 -8.38
N LYS A 281 -28.92 12.95 -8.82
CA LYS A 281 -28.05 12.71 -9.99
C LYS A 281 -27.09 11.54 -9.76
N ILE A 282 -26.57 11.39 -8.54
CA ILE A 282 -25.73 10.25 -8.17
C ILE A 282 -26.56 8.96 -8.18
N GLU A 283 -27.78 8.97 -7.62
CA GLU A 283 -28.70 7.84 -7.60
C GLU A 283 -29.05 7.34 -9.01
N GLU A 284 -29.35 8.26 -9.93
CA GLU A 284 -29.57 7.97 -11.35
C GLU A 284 -28.32 7.33 -11.98
N ALA A 285 -27.14 7.91 -11.76
CA ALA A 285 -25.87 7.41 -12.28
C ALA A 285 -25.44 6.05 -11.69
N LEU A 286 -25.89 5.69 -10.49
CA LEU A 286 -25.66 4.35 -9.93
C LEU A 286 -26.45 3.27 -10.66
N ARG A 287 -27.55 3.62 -11.34
CA ARG A 287 -28.44 2.69 -12.04
C ARG A 287 -28.21 2.69 -13.55
N GLU A 288 -27.92 3.85 -14.11
CA GLU A 288 -27.80 4.05 -15.56
C GLU A 288 -26.34 4.02 -16.02
N LYS A 289 -26.12 3.65 -17.29
CA LYS A 289 -24.79 3.72 -17.89
C LYS A 289 -24.43 5.17 -18.15
N ILE A 290 -23.27 5.59 -17.65
CA ILE A 290 -22.75 6.94 -17.78
C ILE A 290 -21.36 6.93 -18.42
N ASN A 291 -21.00 8.07 -19.01
CA ASN A 291 -19.61 8.45 -19.22
C ASN A 291 -19.17 9.30 -18.02
N TYR A 292 -18.17 8.83 -17.26
CA TYR A 292 -17.78 9.44 -15.98
C TYR A 292 -17.34 10.91 -16.13
N ASP A 293 -16.51 11.23 -17.12
CA ASP A 293 -16.00 12.59 -17.28
C ASP A 293 -17.13 13.58 -17.63
N GLN A 294 -18.09 13.15 -18.45
CA GLN A 294 -19.29 13.95 -18.72
C GLN A 294 -20.19 14.10 -17.50
N PHE A 295 -20.37 13.02 -16.72
CA PHE A 295 -21.16 13.03 -15.49
C PHE A 295 -20.56 13.97 -14.44
N GLU A 296 -19.27 13.84 -14.15
CA GLU A 296 -18.54 14.68 -13.20
C GLU A 296 -18.60 16.15 -13.64
N SER A 297 -18.30 16.43 -14.92
CA SER A 297 -18.36 17.79 -15.47
C SER A 297 -19.76 18.41 -15.35
N LYS A 298 -20.83 17.66 -15.64
CA LYS A 298 -22.22 18.14 -15.51
C LYS A 298 -22.55 18.51 -14.05
N ILE A 299 -22.17 17.68 -13.08
CA ILE A 299 -22.43 17.98 -11.66
C ILE A 299 -21.61 19.19 -11.20
N LEU A 300 -20.32 19.25 -11.53
CA LEU A 300 -19.46 20.36 -11.13
C LEU A 300 -19.90 21.69 -11.76
N GLN A 301 -20.35 21.67 -13.02
CA GLN A 301 -20.92 22.86 -13.68
C GLN A 301 -22.23 23.30 -13.02
N TYR A 302 -23.12 22.36 -12.70
CA TYR A 302 -24.35 22.64 -11.96
C TYR A 302 -24.07 23.29 -10.60
N LEU A 303 -23.18 22.68 -9.80
CA LEU A 303 -22.72 23.23 -8.53
C LEU A 303 -22.09 24.62 -8.68
N LYS A 304 -21.23 24.81 -9.68
CA LYS A 304 -20.59 26.10 -9.96
C LYS A 304 -21.64 27.18 -10.21
N PHE A 305 -22.65 26.86 -11.02
CA PHE A 305 -23.72 27.79 -11.34
C PHE A 305 -24.50 28.20 -10.08
N GLU A 306 -24.93 27.23 -9.26
CA GLU A 306 -25.70 27.50 -8.04
C GLU A 306 -24.89 28.28 -6.99
N LEU A 307 -23.61 27.95 -6.79
CA LEU A 307 -22.74 28.70 -5.88
C LEU A 307 -22.55 30.16 -6.33
N VAL A 308 -22.28 30.38 -7.62
CA VAL A 308 -22.11 31.75 -8.16
C VAL A 308 -23.41 32.53 -8.08
N LYS A 309 -24.56 31.88 -8.36
CA LYS A 309 -25.87 32.48 -8.21
C LYS A 309 -26.11 32.94 -6.76
N LYS A 310 -25.91 32.06 -5.77
CA LYS A 310 -26.15 32.39 -4.36
C LYS A 310 -25.21 33.48 -3.85
N LEU A 311 -23.94 33.43 -4.28
CA LEU A 311 -22.94 34.43 -3.94
C LEU A 311 -23.31 35.84 -4.43
N ARG A 312 -23.97 35.95 -5.59
CA ARG A 312 -24.45 37.22 -6.16
C ARG A 312 -25.70 37.76 -5.46
N GLU A 313 -26.55 36.88 -4.94
CA GLU A 313 -27.76 37.29 -4.20
C GLU A 313 -27.37 37.94 -2.86
N ASN A 314 -26.61 37.24 -2.03
CA ASN A 314 -26.13 37.76 -0.75
C ASN A 314 -24.88 37.01 -0.24
N PRO A 315 -23.70 37.64 -0.22
CA PRO A 315 -22.47 37.00 0.26
C PRO A 315 -22.47 36.63 1.74
N ASN A 316 -23.24 37.34 2.58
CA ASN A 316 -23.31 36.99 4.00
C ASN A 316 -24.08 35.69 4.18
N ASP A 317 -25.16 35.50 3.41
CA ASP A 317 -25.95 34.26 3.43
C ASP A 317 -25.21 33.10 2.75
N PHE A 318 -24.28 33.40 1.85
CA PHE A 318 -23.42 32.40 1.21
C PHE A 318 -22.57 31.61 2.22
N ILE A 319 -22.21 32.19 3.37
CA ILE A 319 -21.49 31.44 4.42
C ILE A 319 -22.40 30.36 5.01
N TYR A 320 -23.64 30.70 5.37
CA TYR A 320 -24.64 29.74 5.85
C TYR A 320 -24.94 28.66 4.82
N TYR A 321 -25.00 29.06 3.54
CA TYR A 321 -25.15 28.15 2.41
C TYR A 321 -24.02 27.11 2.35
N LEU A 322 -22.76 27.56 2.47
CA LEU A 322 -21.59 26.69 2.51
C LEU A 322 -21.52 25.82 3.77
N GLN A 323 -21.94 26.33 4.93
CA GLN A 323 -22.02 25.57 6.18
C GLN A 323 -22.97 24.37 6.02
N CYS A 324 -24.11 24.58 5.37
CA CYS A 324 -25.08 23.52 5.12
C CYS A 324 -24.55 22.47 4.12
N LEU A 325 -23.93 22.91 3.02
CA LEU A 325 -23.39 22.02 1.97
C LEU A 325 -22.23 21.14 2.44
N ASN A 326 -21.36 21.66 3.33
CA ASN A 326 -20.20 20.93 3.85
C ASN A 326 -20.42 20.35 5.27
N GLU A 327 -21.58 20.63 5.89
CA GLU A 327 -21.90 20.32 7.29
C GLU A 327 -20.79 20.74 8.28
N CYS A 328 -20.19 21.91 8.03
CA CYS A 328 -19.12 22.47 8.85
C CYS A 328 -19.60 23.61 9.76
N SER A 329 -18.87 23.84 10.83
CA SER A 329 -19.03 25.02 11.68
C SER A 329 -18.66 26.31 10.92
N PHE A 330 -19.10 27.44 11.46
CA PHE A 330 -18.81 28.75 10.87
C PHE A 330 -17.30 28.99 10.75
N ASP A 331 -16.56 28.70 11.82
CA ASP A 331 -15.11 28.88 11.87
C ASP A 331 -14.37 28.04 10.84
N GLU A 332 -14.84 26.81 10.58
CA GLU A 332 -14.29 25.92 9.56
C GLU A 332 -14.53 26.46 8.14
N ILE A 333 -15.71 27.01 7.85
CA ILE A 333 -15.99 27.64 6.55
C ILE A 333 -15.13 28.88 6.35
N ILE A 334 -15.03 29.74 7.36
CA ILE A 334 -14.15 30.92 7.29
C ILE A 334 -12.70 30.51 7.06
N TYR A 335 -12.24 29.48 7.76
CA TYR A 335 -10.90 28.94 7.57
C TYR A 335 -10.71 28.35 6.16
N MET A 336 -11.68 27.59 5.64
CA MET A 336 -11.66 27.04 4.27
C MET A 336 -11.57 28.15 3.22
N LEU A 337 -12.39 29.20 3.37
CA LEU A 337 -12.35 30.37 2.50
C LEU A 337 -10.97 31.04 2.54
N ASN A 338 -10.43 31.29 3.74
CA ASN A 338 -9.09 31.85 3.92
C ASN A 338 -7.98 31.01 3.27
N LYS A 339 -8.09 29.67 3.32
CA LYS A 339 -7.15 28.73 2.68
C LYS A 339 -7.17 28.84 1.15
N TYR A 340 -8.34 29.16 0.58
CA TYR A 340 -8.49 29.51 -0.83
C TYR A 340 -8.20 30.97 -1.13
N GLY A 341 -7.59 31.65 -0.17
CA GLY A 341 -7.19 33.03 -0.27
C GLY A 341 -8.29 33.98 0.16
N VAL A 342 -9.56 33.59 0.30
CA VAL A 342 -10.75 34.45 0.50
C VAL A 342 -10.84 35.01 1.92
N TYR A 343 -10.17 36.13 2.16
CA TYR A 343 -10.19 36.86 3.44
C TYR A 343 -11.38 37.81 3.63
N ASN A 344 -12.05 38.20 2.54
CA ASN A 344 -13.24 39.05 2.62
C ASN A 344 -14.23 38.65 1.51
N ILE A 345 -15.38 38.12 1.93
CA ILE A 345 -16.40 37.60 1.03
C ILE A 345 -17.09 38.70 0.22
N LEU A 346 -17.08 39.95 0.70
CA LEU A 346 -17.66 41.09 -0.01
C LEU A 346 -16.89 41.44 -1.29
N TYR A 347 -15.63 41.00 -1.42
CA TYR A 347 -14.90 41.12 -2.68
C TYR A 347 -15.48 40.26 -3.80
N LEU A 348 -16.45 39.39 -3.50
CA LEU A 348 -17.07 38.50 -4.48
C LEU A 348 -18.35 39.07 -5.11
N LEU A 349 -18.95 40.13 -4.52
CA LEU A 349 -20.27 40.68 -4.91
C LEU A 349 -20.38 41.09 -6.37
N ASN A 350 -19.27 41.49 -6.99
CA ASN A 350 -19.25 42.07 -8.33
C ASN A 350 -18.30 41.35 -9.29
N ILE A 351 -17.87 40.12 -8.95
CA ILE A 351 -17.02 39.34 -9.85
C ILE A 351 -17.90 38.61 -10.86
N ASP A 352 -17.75 38.97 -12.12
CA ASP A 352 -18.34 38.26 -13.25
C ASP A 352 -17.27 37.88 -14.29
N GLU A 353 -17.70 37.10 -15.28
CA GLU A 353 -16.84 36.65 -16.36
C GLU A 353 -16.34 37.83 -17.21
N GLU A 354 -17.14 38.88 -17.34
CA GLU A 354 -16.79 40.08 -18.11
C GLU A 354 -15.64 40.85 -17.46
N LEU A 355 -15.73 41.15 -16.16
CA LEU A 355 -14.69 41.79 -15.35
C LEU A 355 -13.43 40.93 -15.34
N THR A 356 -13.56 39.63 -15.13
CA THR A 356 -12.44 38.67 -15.16
C THR A 356 -11.70 38.73 -16.50
N ASN A 357 -12.45 38.76 -17.61
CA ASN A 357 -11.89 38.88 -18.95
C ASN A 357 -11.27 40.25 -19.23
N LYS A 358 -11.88 41.35 -18.78
CA LYS A 358 -11.31 42.71 -18.87
C LYS A 358 -9.99 42.81 -18.11
N VAL A 359 -9.92 42.25 -16.91
CA VAL A 359 -8.71 42.19 -16.08
C VAL A 359 -7.64 41.37 -16.81
N LYS A 360 -7.94 40.14 -17.26
CA LYS A 360 -6.98 39.28 -17.99
C LYS A 360 -6.43 39.96 -19.26
N ARG A 361 -7.30 40.58 -20.06
CA ARG A 361 -6.91 41.33 -21.27
C ARG A 361 -6.03 42.53 -20.92
N SER A 362 -6.36 43.26 -19.87
CA SER A 362 -5.57 44.41 -19.41
C SER A 362 -4.19 43.97 -18.89
N MET A 363 -4.10 42.86 -18.17
CA MET A 363 -2.83 42.29 -17.73
C MET A 363 -1.93 41.91 -18.91
N ILE A 364 -2.49 41.28 -19.95
CA ILE A 364 -1.74 40.96 -21.18
C ILE A 364 -1.29 42.24 -21.88
N ARG A 365 -2.21 43.21 -22.07
CA ARG A 365 -1.92 44.49 -22.75
C ARG A 365 -0.78 45.26 -22.11
N TYR A 366 -0.71 45.26 -20.78
CA TYR A 366 0.30 46.00 -20.02
C TYR A 366 1.48 45.13 -19.54
N ASN A 367 1.56 43.86 -19.96
CA ASN A 367 2.59 42.90 -19.56
C ASN A 367 2.76 42.80 -18.03
N ILE A 368 1.64 42.77 -17.31
CA ILE A 368 1.59 42.60 -15.86
C ILE A 368 1.37 41.11 -15.57
N LYS A 369 2.28 40.51 -14.80
CA LYS A 369 2.15 39.15 -14.30
C LYS A 369 1.58 39.14 -12.89
N LYS A 370 0.95 38.04 -12.49
CA LYS A 370 0.44 37.83 -11.13
C LYS A 370 1.53 38.05 -10.04
N LEU A 371 2.75 37.58 -10.32
CA LEU A 371 3.91 37.78 -9.44
C LEU A 371 4.31 39.26 -9.30
N ASP A 372 4.08 40.08 -10.32
CA ASP A 372 4.37 41.51 -10.23
C ASP A 372 3.50 42.15 -9.14
N ILE A 373 2.21 41.80 -9.11
CA ILE A 373 1.24 42.28 -8.11
C ILE A 373 1.64 41.79 -6.70
N ALA A 374 1.98 40.51 -6.57
CA ALA A 374 2.42 39.92 -5.30
C ALA A 374 3.74 40.52 -4.79
N SER A 375 4.60 41.00 -5.69
CA SER A 375 5.86 41.63 -5.33
C SER A 375 5.68 43.08 -4.86
N LEU A 376 4.59 43.76 -5.23
CA LEU A 376 4.35 45.17 -4.83
C LEU A 376 4.11 45.34 -3.33
N THR A 377 3.87 44.25 -2.60
CA THR A 377 3.73 44.21 -1.14
C THR A 377 5.03 43.85 -0.41
N ASP A 378 6.10 43.48 -1.12
CA ASP A 378 7.36 43.00 -0.52
C ASP A 378 8.39 44.13 -0.33
N GLN A 379 8.93 44.28 0.88
CA GLN A 379 9.71 45.46 1.32
C GLN A 379 11.20 45.41 0.96
N LYS A 380 11.74 44.29 0.46
CA LYS A 380 13.18 44.14 0.14
C LYS A 380 13.39 44.08 -1.37
N LYS A 381 13.88 45.15 -2.01
CA LYS A 381 14.14 45.16 -3.46
C LYS A 381 15.34 46.00 -3.90
N THR A 382 15.88 45.64 -5.07
CA THR A 382 17.03 46.26 -5.76
C THR A 382 16.62 47.48 -6.60
N LEU A 383 17.52 48.42 -6.87
CA LEU A 383 17.24 49.71 -7.53
C LEU A 383 16.56 49.62 -8.92
N VAL A 384 16.90 48.62 -9.73
CA VAL A 384 16.30 48.38 -11.06
C VAL A 384 14.88 47.82 -10.93
N GLU A 385 14.66 46.94 -9.97
CA GLU A 385 13.34 46.37 -9.65
C GLU A 385 12.38 47.45 -9.12
N ILE A 386 12.90 48.49 -8.45
CA ILE A 386 12.09 49.60 -7.95
C ILE A 386 11.48 50.42 -9.10
N LYS A 387 12.22 50.67 -10.19
CA LYS A 387 11.77 51.53 -11.29
C LYS A 387 10.70 50.85 -12.16
N ASP A 388 10.90 49.59 -12.51
CA ASP A 388 9.92 48.80 -13.25
C ASP A 388 8.67 48.50 -12.41
N ASN A 389 8.83 48.22 -11.11
CA ASN A 389 7.68 48.05 -10.22
C ASN A 389 6.92 49.35 -10.00
N ALA A 390 7.58 50.52 -9.95
CA ALA A 390 6.91 51.81 -9.85
C ALA A 390 6.04 52.10 -11.09
N ARG A 391 6.55 51.78 -12.29
CA ARG A 391 5.78 51.89 -13.54
C ARG A 391 4.58 50.94 -13.54
N LYS A 392 4.80 49.66 -13.22
CA LYS A 392 3.72 48.66 -13.15
C LYS A 392 2.69 49.03 -12.09
N LYS A 393 3.12 49.50 -10.92
CA LYS A 393 2.23 49.99 -9.85
C LYS A 393 1.32 51.11 -10.34
N LYS A 394 1.89 52.13 -11.01
CA LYS A 394 1.10 53.24 -11.55
C LYS A 394 0.04 52.76 -12.55
N ILE A 395 0.41 51.83 -13.42
CA ILE A 395 -0.53 51.21 -14.37
C ILE A 395 -1.59 50.39 -13.61
N ILE A 396 -1.19 49.64 -12.58
CA ILE A 396 -2.13 48.85 -11.77
C ILE A 396 -3.15 49.76 -11.09
N ASP A 397 -2.68 50.83 -10.44
CA ASP A 397 -3.54 51.78 -9.73
C ASP A 397 -4.50 52.48 -10.71
N GLN A 398 -4.00 52.91 -11.86
CA GLN A 398 -4.81 53.62 -12.84
C GLN A 398 -5.84 52.70 -13.52
N VAL A 399 -5.40 51.55 -14.05
CA VAL A 399 -6.26 50.70 -14.89
C VAL A 399 -7.14 49.80 -14.03
N PHE A 400 -6.60 49.22 -12.94
CA PHE A 400 -7.33 48.19 -12.20
C PHE A 400 -8.08 48.78 -11.01
N LEU A 401 -7.47 49.69 -10.25
CA LEU A 401 -8.16 50.29 -9.10
C LEU A 401 -9.11 51.41 -9.52
N ASN A 402 -8.68 52.31 -10.41
CA ASN A 402 -9.51 53.46 -10.81
C ASN A 402 -10.48 53.13 -11.96
N GLU A 403 -9.99 52.63 -13.11
CA GLU A 403 -10.85 52.37 -14.28
C GLU A 403 -11.76 51.15 -14.07
N LEU A 404 -11.22 50.03 -13.60
CA LEU A 404 -11.99 48.80 -13.31
C LEU A 404 -12.62 48.78 -11.90
N LYS A 405 -12.44 49.86 -11.11
CA LYS A 405 -13.04 50.04 -9.78
C LYS A 405 -12.76 48.91 -8.79
N LEU A 406 -11.58 48.30 -8.85
CA LEU A 406 -11.18 47.28 -7.88
C LEU A 406 -10.71 47.92 -6.57
N ASN A 407 -11.23 47.44 -5.44
CA ASN A 407 -10.92 47.99 -4.11
C ASN A 407 -9.44 48.02 -3.73
N ASN A 408 -8.66 46.99 -4.06
CA ASN A 408 -7.23 46.88 -3.73
C ASN A 408 -6.52 45.78 -4.54
N TYR A 409 -5.21 45.65 -4.37
CA TYR A 409 -4.40 44.62 -5.04
C TYR A 409 -4.84 43.19 -4.68
N SER A 410 -5.32 42.95 -3.46
CA SER A 410 -5.84 41.64 -3.06
C SER A 410 -7.09 41.30 -3.87
N HIS A 411 -8.03 42.24 -4.01
CA HIS A 411 -9.23 42.09 -4.85
C HIS A 411 -8.87 41.81 -6.32
N LEU A 412 -7.82 42.43 -6.85
CA LEU A 412 -7.29 42.09 -8.19
C LEU A 412 -6.76 40.65 -8.27
N LEU A 413 -5.98 40.20 -7.29
CA LEU A 413 -5.50 38.82 -7.24
C LEU A 413 -6.66 37.83 -7.14
N PHE A 414 -7.71 38.17 -6.38
CA PHE A 414 -8.92 37.36 -6.29
C PHE A 414 -9.68 37.23 -7.60
N VAL A 415 -9.89 38.33 -8.33
CA VAL A 415 -10.57 38.28 -9.63
C VAL A 415 -9.85 37.33 -10.58
N LEU A 416 -8.51 37.25 -10.50
CA LEU A 416 -7.73 36.32 -11.31
C LEU A 416 -7.86 34.86 -10.87
N GLU A 417 -8.07 34.62 -9.57
CA GLU A 417 -8.19 33.29 -8.98
C GLU A 417 -9.65 32.83 -8.84
N PHE A 418 -10.64 33.68 -9.11
CA PHE A 418 -12.05 33.43 -8.80
C PHE A 418 -12.57 32.11 -9.37
N ASP A 419 -12.32 31.85 -10.66
CA ASP A 419 -12.71 30.60 -11.30
C ASP A 419 -12.05 29.38 -10.62
N GLU A 420 -10.79 29.50 -10.22
CA GLU A 420 -10.05 28.43 -9.57
C GLU A 420 -10.58 28.18 -8.15
N ILE A 421 -10.88 29.24 -7.40
CA ILE A 421 -11.46 29.18 -6.06
C ILE A 421 -12.82 28.49 -6.11
N ILE A 422 -13.72 28.95 -6.99
CA ILE A 422 -15.05 28.35 -7.14
C ILE A 422 -14.94 26.88 -7.59
N ASN A 423 -14.05 26.57 -8.55
CA ASN A 423 -13.84 25.19 -8.98
C ASN A 423 -13.29 24.27 -7.86
N ARG A 424 -12.51 24.81 -6.92
CA ARG A 424 -12.06 24.05 -5.75
C ARG A 424 -13.19 23.84 -4.75
N LEU A 425 -14.00 24.87 -4.49
CA LEU A 425 -15.18 24.76 -3.62
C LEU A 425 -16.19 23.75 -4.16
N THR A 426 -16.50 23.79 -5.46
CA THR A 426 -17.45 22.84 -6.07
C THR A 426 -16.98 21.40 -5.96
N LYS A 427 -15.67 21.16 -6.18
CA LYS A 427 -15.07 19.84 -6.01
C LYS A 427 -15.13 19.36 -4.57
N ASP A 428 -14.75 20.22 -3.61
CA ASP A 428 -14.79 19.86 -2.19
C ASP A 428 -16.22 19.50 -1.75
N ILE A 429 -17.24 20.28 -2.15
CA ILE A 429 -18.64 20.01 -1.84
C ILE A 429 -19.12 18.70 -2.48
N PHE A 430 -18.83 18.49 -3.77
CA PHE A 430 -19.21 17.25 -4.46
C PHE A 430 -18.60 16.02 -3.78
N PHE A 431 -17.30 16.07 -3.47
CA PHE A 431 -16.60 14.97 -2.82
C PHE A 431 -17.05 14.77 -1.37
N TYR A 432 -17.42 15.84 -0.65
CA TYR A 432 -18.03 15.73 0.67
C TYR A 432 -19.36 14.96 0.62
N ILE A 433 -20.28 15.33 -0.29
CA ILE A 433 -21.55 14.62 -0.45
C ILE A 433 -21.32 13.16 -0.87
N LEU A 434 -20.41 12.94 -1.83
CA LEU A 434 -20.04 11.59 -2.25
C LEU A 434 -19.47 10.77 -1.08
N SER A 435 -18.68 11.40 -0.20
CA SER A 435 -18.05 10.71 0.93
C SER A 435 -19.06 10.02 1.85
N LYS A 436 -20.23 10.66 2.06
CA LYS A 436 -21.30 10.12 2.87
C LYS A 436 -21.93 8.87 2.26
N ILE A 437 -22.00 8.78 0.93
CA ILE A 437 -22.49 7.61 0.17
C ILE A 437 -21.44 6.48 0.18
N LEU A 438 -20.16 6.80 0.33
CA LEU A 438 -19.04 5.85 0.29
C LEU A 438 -18.65 5.27 1.66
N ARG A 439 -19.39 5.57 2.75
CA ARG A 439 -19.06 5.10 4.11
C ARG A 439 -18.94 3.58 4.18
N GLN A 440 -19.97 2.85 3.77
CA GLN A 440 -19.94 1.39 3.82
C GLN A 440 -18.88 0.77 2.89
N LEU A 441 -18.63 1.35 1.71
CA LEU A 441 -17.55 0.92 0.82
C LEU A 441 -16.18 1.06 1.50
N SER A 442 -15.97 2.18 2.19
CA SER A 442 -14.74 2.49 2.90
C SER A 442 -14.53 1.55 4.09
N ARG A 443 -15.59 1.25 4.85
CA ARG A 443 -15.54 0.22 5.92
C ARG A 443 -15.13 -1.14 5.39
N ILE A 444 -15.66 -1.55 4.24
CA ILE A 444 -15.26 -2.81 3.61
C ILE A 444 -13.77 -2.79 3.27
N ILE A 445 -13.27 -1.74 2.60
CA ILE A 445 -11.85 -1.62 2.27
C ILE A 445 -10.97 -1.64 3.53
N GLU A 446 -11.39 -0.94 4.58
CA GLU A 446 -10.70 -0.93 5.87
C GLU A 446 -10.66 -2.32 6.50
N LEU A 447 -11.73 -3.12 6.41
CA LEU A 447 -11.73 -4.52 6.86
C LEU A 447 -10.70 -5.37 6.10
N TYR A 448 -10.59 -5.22 4.79
CA TYR A 448 -9.56 -5.92 3.99
C TYR A 448 -8.16 -5.59 4.51
N SER A 449 -7.88 -4.30 4.72
CA SER A 449 -6.59 -3.82 5.21
C SER A 449 -6.29 -4.31 6.64
N LYS A 450 -7.28 -4.25 7.53
CA LYS A 450 -7.16 -4.65 8.94
C LYS A 450 -6.87 -6.15 9.08
N VAL A 451 -7.63 -7.00 8.38
CA VAL A 451 -7.39 -8.45 8.41
C VAL A 451 -6.04 -8.83 7.75
N SER A 452 -5.59 -8.08 6.75
CA SER A 452 -4.26 -8.25 6.16
C SER A 452 -3.12 -7.93 7.15
N ASN A 453 -3.29 -6.86 7.94
CA ASN A 453 -2.34 -6.51 8.98
C ASN A 453 -2.32 -7.57 10.09
N ASP A 454 -3.50 -8.07 10.48
CA ASP A 454 -3.64 -9.16 11.45
C ASP A 454 -2.91 -10.42 10.97
N ARG A 455 -3.03 -10.78 9.69
CA ARG A 455 -2.26 -11.88 9.09
C ARG A 455 -0.76 -11.71 9.31
N SER A 456 -0.22 -10.51 9.03
CA SER A 456 1.20 -10.24 9.19
C SER A 456 1.66 -10.44 10.65
N LEU A 457 0.83 -10.04 11.61
CA LEU A 457 1.08 -10.28 13.04
C LEU A 457 0.98 -11.76 13.41
N TYR A 458 0.00 -12.48 12.87
CA TYR A 458 -0.19 -13.91 13.12
C TYR A 458 0.97 -14.72 12.55
N LEU A 459 1.46 -14.40 11.36
CA LEU A 459 2.64 -15.06 10.78
C LEU A 459 3.90 -14.81 11.62
N LEU A 460 4.08 -13.60 12.17
CA LEU A 460 5.18 -13.31 13.10
C LEU A 460 5.05 -14.10 14.41
N ALA A 461 3.83 -14.22 14.94
CA ALA A 461 3.55 -14.99 16.14
C ALA A 461 3.77 -16.50 15.91
N LEU A 462 3.26 -17.05 14.81
CA LEU A 462 3.50 -18.44 14.39
C LEU A 462 4.99 -18.71 14.18
N LYS A 463 5.75 -17.76 13.59
CA LYS A 463 7.21 -17.90 13.47
C LYS A 463 7.89 -18.03 14.83
N LYS A 464 7.42 -17.30 15.85
CA LYS A 464 7.90 -17.42 17.23
C LYS A 464 7.50 -18.77 17.84
N ILE A 465 6.25 -19.20 17.66
CA ILE A 465 5.74 -20.51 18.11
C ILE A 465 6.54 -21.68 17.53
N PHE A 466 6.89 -21.64 16.25
CA PHE A 466 7.68 -22.71 15.64
C PHE A 466 9.16 -22.70 16.06
N GLY A 467 9.63 -21.61 16.68
CA GLY A 467 11.00 -21.48 17.17
C GLY A 467 11.15 -21.79 18.67
N THR A 468 10.05 -22.05 19.39
CA THR A 468 10.07 -22.41 20.81
C THR A 468 10.31 -23.91 20.99
N ASN A 469 11.17 -24.29 21.94
CA ASN A 469 11.40 -25.68 22.35
C ASN A 469 10.32 -26.15 23.34
N ASP A 470 10.25 -27.46 23.61
CA ASP A 470 9.25 -28.07 24.53
C ASP A 470 9.25 -27.45 25.95
N SER A 471 10.38 -26.88 26.40
CA SER A 471 10.48 -26.16 27.69
C SER A 471 9.73 -24.81 27.74
N GLU A 472 9.19 -24.32 26.62
CA GLU A 472 8.51 -23.04 26.47
C GLU A 472 7.05 -23.19 26.02
N GLU A 473 6.41 -24.33 26.28
CA GLU A 473 5.02 -24.62 25.89
C GLU A 473 4.02 -23.53 26.35
N TRP A 474 4.25 -22.94 27.52
CA TRP A 474 3.44 -21.82 28.01
C TRP A 474 3.49 -20.56 27.11
N VAL A 475 4.59 -20.33 26.40
CA VAL A 475 4.75 -19.22 25.43
C VAL A 475 3.88 -19.47 24.21
N ARG A 476 3.82 -20.73 23.74
CA ARG A 476 2.94 -21.13 22.63
C ARG A 476 1.49 -20.90 22.97
N ILE A 477 1.03 -21.44 24.11
CA ILE A 477 -0.35 -21.28 24.58
C ILE A 477 -0.69 -19.79 24.68
N LYS A 478 0.17 -19.00 25.32
CA LYS A 478 -0.04 -17.55 25.47
C LYS A 478 -0.18 -16.83 24.12
N LEU A 479 0.65 -17.14 23.12
CA LEU A 479 0.57 -16.51 21.80
C LEU A 479 -0.69 -16.95 21.05
N GLU A 480 -1.08 -18.22 21.13
CA GLU A 480 -2.32 -18.72 20.54
C GLU A 480 -3.54 -18.00 21.15
N GLU A 481 -3.62 -17.88 22.47
CA GLU A 481 -4.70 -17.14 23.16
C GLU A 481 -4.78 -15.67 22.71
N LEU A 482 -3.64 -14.98 22.58
CA LEU A 482 -3.61 -13.59 22.12
C LEU A 482 -4.08 -13.43 20.67
N ILE A 483 -3.78 -14.42 19.81
CA ILE A 483 -4.29 -14.43 18.43
C ILE A 483 -5.81 -14.65 18.45
N ILE A 484 -6.33 -15.58 19.26
CA ILE A 484 -7.77 -15.84 19.34
C ILE A 484 -8.52 -14.63 19.92
N GLU A 485 -8.00 -13.98 20.95
CA GLU A 485 -8.59 -12.76 21.50
C GLU A 485 -8.73 -11.68 20.40
N ARG A 486 -7.67 -11.52 19.59
CA ARG A 486 -7.67 -10.58 18.47
C ARG A 486 -8.64 -11.00 17.35
N LEU A 487 -8.72 -12.28 17.04
CA LEU A 487 -9.70 -12.83 16.10
C LEU A 487 -11.14 -12.59 16.55
N ASN A 488 -11.44 -12.77 17.84
CA ASN A 488 -12.79 -12.52 18.37
C ASN A 488 -13.18 -11.05 18.20
N LYS A 489 -12.26 -10.10 18.46
CA LYS A 489 -12.50 -8.67 18.19
C LYS A 489 -12.77 -8.40 16.71
N ARG A 490 -12.07 -9.08 15.80
CA ARG A 490 -12.33 -8.98 14.35
C ARG A 490 -13.65 -9.63 13.94
N GLN A 491 -14.03 -10.74 14.55
CA GLN A 491 -15.34 -11.37 14.32
C GLN A 491 -16.47 -10.42 14.73
N GLU A 492 -16.37 -9.77 15.90
CA GLU A 492 -17.34 -8.78 16.39
C GLU A 492 -17.51 -7.62 15.40
N GLU A 493 -16.38 -7.05 14.95
CA GLU A 493 -16.36 -5.95 13.98
C GLU A 493 -16.98 -6.36 12.64
N LEU A 494 -16.62 -7.53 12.11
CA LEU A 494 -17.18 -8.07 10.86
C LEU A 494 -18.68 -8.39 10.98
N VAL A 495 -19.15 -8.92 12.12
CA VAL A 495 -20.58 -9.17 12.35
C VAL A 495 -21.38 -7.89 12.24
N ILE A 496 -20.88 -6.79 12.83
CA ILE A 496 -21.52 -5.49 12.78
C ILE A 496 -21.50 -4.96 11.34
N VAL A 497 -20.31 -4.78 10.76
CA VAL A 497 -20.15 -4.11 9.46
C VAL A 497 -20.83 -4.87 8.32
N LEU A 498 -20.80 -6.20 8.32
CA LEU A 498 -21.44 -7.03 7.28
C LEU A 498 -22.91 -7.35 7.57
N ASN A 499 -23.45 -6.87 8.69
CA ASN A 499 -24.78 -7.23 9.19
C ASN A 499 -25.02 -8.74 9.20
N ALA A 500 -24.11 -9.48 9.83
CA ALA A 500 -23.98 -10.94 9.69
C ALA A 500 -24.17 -11.72 11.01
N PRO A 501 -25.17 -11.41 11.87
CA PRO A 501 -25.30 -11.99 13.21
C PRO A 501 -25.55 -13.51 13.22
N ASN A 502 -26.07 -14.06 12.13
CA ASN A 502 -26.36 -15.49 11.97
C ASN A 502 -25.61 -16.11 10.79
N GLN A 503 -24.51 -15.50 10.33
CA GLN A 503 -23.75 -15.95 9.16
C GLN A 503 -22.31 -16.28 9.55
N PRO A 504 -22.08 -17.36 10.34
CA PRO A 504 -20.76 -17.68 10.88
C PRO A 504 -19.74 -17.93 9.79
N PHE A 505 -20.14 -18.58 8.69
CA PHE A 505 -19.24 -18.84 7.57
C PHE A 505 -18.90 -17.61 6.73
N LEU A 506 -19.78 -16.60 6.65
CA LEU A 506 -19.44 -15.37 5.94
C LEU A 506 -18.32 -14.64 6.69
N VAL A 507 -18.52 -14.42 7.99
CA VAL A 507 -17.57 -13.70 8.86
C VAL A 507 -16.23 -14.44 8.92
N ASN A 508 -16.26 -15.71 9.28
CA ASN A 508 -15.04 -16.49 9.47
C ASN A 508 -14.41 -16.92 8.14
N GLY A 509 -15.21 -17.09 7.09
CA GLY A 509 -14.73 -17.35 5.73
C GLY A 509 -14.01 -16.14 5.17
N PHE A 510 -14.46 -14.91 5.46
CA PHE A 510 -13.75 -13.68 5.10
C PHE A 510 -12.38 -13.61 5.77
N ILE A 511 -12.31 -13.84 7.09
CA ILE A 511 -11.04 -13.88 7.82
C ILE A 511 -10.12 -14.95 7.21
N LEU A 512 -10.60 -16.19 7.08
CA LEU A 512 -9.81 -17.30 6.56
C LEU A 512 -9.32 -17.01 5.13
N ALA A 513 -10.17 -16.47 4.26
CA ALA A 513 -9.83 -16.13 2.89
C ALA A 513 -8.66 -15.16 2.83
N ARG A 514 -8.64 -14.14 3.69
CA ARG A 514 -7.54 -13.18 3.75
C ARG A 514 -6.28 -13.74 4.40
N LEU A 515 -6.40 -14.62 5.40
CA LEU A 515 -5.25 -15.29 6.01
C LEU A 515 -4.55 -16.25 5.05
N LEU A 516 -5.32 -16.97 4.22
CA LEU A 516 -4.80 -17.96 3.27
C LEU A 516 -4.55 -17.40 1.86
N GLU A 517 -4.88 -16.14 1.59
CA GLU A 517 -4.83 -15.50 0.26
C GLU A 517 -5.69 -16.22 -0.79
N ILE A 518 -6.89 -16.67 -0.41
CA ILE A 518 -7.85 -17.32 -1.30
C ILE A 518 -9.09 -16.43 -1.46
N SER A 519 -10.00 -16.82 -2.36
CA SER A 519 -11.26 -16.10 -2.54
C SER A 519 -12.18 -16.29 -1.33
N LEU A 520 -13.10 -15.36 -1.09
CA LEU A 520 -14.11 -15.44 -0.04
C LEU A 520 -14.95 -16.71 -0.19
N ASN A 521 -15.35 -17.05 -1.41
CA ASN A 521 -16.12 -18.27 -1.68
C ASN A 521 -15.34 -19.54 -1.34
N GLU A 522 -14.05 -19.57 -1.66
CA GLU A 522 -13.18 -20.67 -1.25
C GLU A 522 -13.03 -20.71 0.27
N GLY A 523 -12.81 -19.58 0.95
CA GLY A 523 -12.74 -19.52 2.42
C GLY A 523 -14.01 -20.01 3.11
N ILE A 524 -15.19 -19.64 2.58
CA ILE A 524 -16.48 -20.16 3.03
C ILE A 524 -16.57 -21.68 2.79
N SER A 525 -16.17 -22.14 1.62
CA SER A 525 -16.19 -23.57 1.26
C SER A 525 -15.23 -24.39 2.14
N GLU A 526 -14.04 -23.86 2.44
CA GLU A 526 -13.06 -24.48 3.32
C GLU A 526 -13.64 -24.78 4.71
N LEU A 527 -14.33 -23.79 5.31
CA LEU A 527 -14.95 -23.95 6.62
C LEU A 527 -16.17 -24.88 6.60
N LYS A 528 -16.99 -24.81 5.55
CA LYS A 528 -18.22 -25.62 5.43
C LYS A 528 -17.92 -27.08 5.09
N ASN A 529 -16.98 -27.32 4.17
CA ASN A 529 -16.87 -28.60 3.47
C ASN A 529 -15.70 -29.46 3.95
N LYS A 530 -14.62 -28.87 4.48
CA LYS A 530 -13.48 -29.65 4.98
C LYS A 530 -13.66 -30.05 6.44
N THR A 531 -12.91 -31.09 6.83
CA THR A 531 -12.82 -31.50 8.23
C THR A 531 -12.27 -30.36 9.09
N SER A 532 -12.81 -30.22 10.29
CA SER A 532 -12.43 -29.19 11.24
C SER A 532 -11.31 -29.69 12.14
N PRO A 533 -10.20 -28.94 12.27
CA PRO A 533 -9.17 -29.20 13.28
C PRO A 533 -9.68 -29.34 14.73
N ILE A 534 -10.87 -28.81 15.06
CA ILE A 534 -11.46 -28.97 16.41
C ILE A 534 -11.73 -30.44 16.73
N TYR A 535 -12.07 -31.24 15.73
CA TYR A 535 -12.36 -32.67 15.88
C TYR A 535 -11.16 -33.56 15.51
N GLU A 536 -9.98 -32.96 15.36
CA GLU A 536 -8.73 -33.71 15.17
C GLU A 536 -8.58 -34.73 16.31
N ASP A 537 -8.15 -35.94 15.97
CA ASP A 537 -8.04 -37.10 16.86
C ASP A 537 -9.36 -37.65 17.46
N ILE A 538 -10.52 -37.05 17.15
CA ILE A 538 -11.84 -37.55 17.56
C ILE A 538 -12.56 -38.22 16.38
N ALA A 539 -12.83 -37.45 15.33
CA ALA A 539 -13.53 -37.92 14.13
C ALA A 539 -13.40 -36.90 12.98
N PRO A 540 -13.41 -37.31 11.71
CA PRO A 540 -13.34 -36.42 10.55
C PRO A 540 -14.67 -35.68 10.31
N LEU A 541 -15.06 -34.83 11.26
CA LEU A 541 -16.31 -34.08 11.24
C LEU A 541 -16.11 -32.67 10.66
N LYS A 542 -17.18 -32.14 10.06
CA LYS A 542 -17.26 -30.78 9.55
C LYS A 542 -17.91 -29.86 10.58
N LEU A 543 -17.71 -28.55 10.44
CA LEU A 543 -18.41 -27.54 11.22
C LEU A 543 -19.90 -27.55 10.88
N LYS A 544 -20.78 -27.68 11.89
CA LYS A 544 -22.24 -27.62 11.71
C LYS A 544 -22.73 -26.20 11.87
N VAL A 545 -23.43 -25.67 10.86
CA VAL A 545 -23.91 -24.28 10.83
C VAL A 545 -24.71 -23.92 12.08
N ASP A 546 -25.60 -24.83 12.50
CA ASP A 546 -26.60 -24.59 13.55
C ASP A 546 -26.01 -24.53 14.97
N LEU A 547 -24.76 -24.98 15.15
CA LEU A 547 -24.10 -25.05 16.46
C LEU A 547 -23.07 -23.94 16.67
N ILE A 548 -22.94 -23.02 15.72
CA ILE A 548 -21.79 -22.14 15.62
C ILE A 548 -22.23 -20.68 15.54
N SER A 549 -21.83 -19.89 16.53
CA SER A 549 -21.95 -18.44 16.52
C SER A 549 -20.89 -17.82 15.60
N PRO A 550 -21.17 -16.72 14.87
CA PRO A 550 -20.14 -16.02 14.09
C PRO A 550 -18.97 -15.51 14.94
N ILE A 551 -19.25 -15.16 16.20
CA ILE A 551 -18.23 -14.85 17.20
C ILE A 551 -18.03 -16.10 18.05
N SER A 552 -16.89 -16.77 17.89
CA SER A 552 -16.63 -18.05 18.53
C SER A 552 -15.14 -18.31 18.65
N TYR A 553 -14.73 -18.58 19.91
CA TYR A 553 -13.40 -19.07 20.25
C TYR A 553 -13.05 -20.33 19.44
N CYS A 554 -13.99 -21.27 19.34
CA CYS A 554 -13.79 -22.56 18.68
C CYS A 554 -13.45 -22.37 17.19
N ILE A 555 -14.13 -21.47 16.48
CA ILE A 555 -13.79 -21.17 15.08
C ILE A 555 -12.48 -20.40 15.00
N GLY A 556 -12.21 -19.49 15.94
CA GLY A 556 -10.92 -18.81 16.03
C GLY A 556 -9.76 -19.80 16.08
N PHE A 557 -9.88 -20.82 16.93
CA PHE A 557 -8.93 -21.93 17.01
C PHE A 557 -8.84 -22.72 15.69
N ASP A 558 -9.98 -23.08 15.09
CA ASP A 558 -10.04 -23.77 13.79
C ASP A 558 -9.27 -23.02 12.68
N ILE A 559 -9.49 -21.71 12.58
CA ILE A 559 -8.82 -20.82 11.62
C ILE A 559 -7.31 -20.83 11.85
N ILE A 560 -6.85 -20.69 13.10
CA ILE A 560 -5.42 -20.68 13.43
C ILE A 560 -4.78 -22.00 13.05
N LYS A 561 -5.39 -23.13 13.37
CA LYS A 561 -4.83 -24.45 13.05
C LYS A 561 -4.78 -24.71 11.54
N ARG A 562 -5.75 -24.22 10.77
CA ARG A 562 -5.67 -24.22 9.30
C ARG A 562 -4.50 -23.38 8.79
N LEU A 563 -4.30 -22.18 9.33
CA LEU A 563 -3.18 -21.32 8.97
C LEU A 563 -1.83 -21.95 9.35
N GLU A 564 -1.73 -22.53 10.55
CA GLU A 564 -0.55 -23.24 11.05
C GLU A 564 -0.16 -24.38 10.10
N LYS A 565 -1.12 -25.21 9.69
CA LYS A 565 -0.93 -26.31 8.74
C LYS A 565 -0.48 -25.86 7.36
N LEU A 566 -1.04 -24.76 6.85
CA LEU A 566 -0.62 -24.16 5.58
C LEU A 566 0.85 -23.70 5.65
N GLU A 567 1.21 -22.98 6.72
CA GLU A 567 2.58 -22.45 6.89
C GLU A 567 3.61 -23.55 7.12
N GLN A 568 3.25 -24.63 7.83
CA GLN A 568 4.09 -25.82 7.93
C GLN A 568 4.33 -26.46 6.54
N THR A 569 3.29 -26.53 5.70
CA THR A 569 3.41 -27.07 4.34
C THR A 569 4.32 -26.18 3.48
N ARG A 570 4.12 -24.87 3.51
CA ARG A 570 4.96 -23.89 2.80
C ARG A 570 6.43 -23.96 3.22
N ARG A 571 6.72 -24.13 4.52
CA ARG A 571 8.09 -24.30 5.01
C ARG A 571 8.75 -25.56 4.45
N LYS A 572 8.06 -26.70 4.47
CA LYS A 572 8.55 -27.96 3.89
C LYS A 572 8.83 -27.81 2.39
N GLU A 573 7.97 -27.12 1.64
CA GLU A 573 8.21 -26.85 0.22
C GLU A 573 9.44 -25.95 -0.01
N VAL A 574 9.64 -24.94 0.84
CA VAL A 574 10.82 -24.05 0.76
C VAL A 574 12.10 -24.81 1.09
N GLU A 575 12.09 -25.66 2.11
CA GLU A 575 13.22 -26.54 2.47
C GLU A 575 13.56 -27.47 1.31
N GLN A 576 12.58 -28.14 0.71
CA GLN A 576 12.78 -28.99 -0.47
C GLN A 576 13.34 -28.21 -1.68
N ARG A 577 12.90 -26.96 -1.91
CA ARG A 577 13.44 -26.10 -2.97
C ARG A 577 14.87 -25.65 -2.68
N MET A 578 15.22 -25.41 -1.42
CA MET A 578 16.57 -25.06 -1.01
C MET A 578 17.52 -26.24 -1.20
N GLU A 579 17.12 -27.43 -0.77
CA GLU A 579 17.86 -28.68 -0.98
C GLU A 579 18.06 -28.96 -2.48
N ALA A 580 17.01 -28.83 -3.30
CA ALA A 580 17.11 -29.03 -4.75
C ALA A 580 18.07 -28.03 -5.42
N LYS A 581 18.06 -26.75 -5.01
CA LYS A 581 19.01 -25.74 -5.49
C LYS A 581 20.44 -26.03 -5.04
N GLU A 582 20.62 -26.61 -3.87
CA GLU A 582 21.93 -27.00 -3.36
C GLU A 582 22.50 -28.19 -4.14
N VAL A 583 21.68 -29.20 -4.44
CA VAL A 583 22.04 -30.31 -5.34
C VAL A 583 22.39 -29.79 -6.74
N GLU A 584 21.63 -28.84 -7.29
CA GLU A 584 21.92 -28.23 -8.59
C GLU A 584 23.24 -27.44 -8.59
N LYS A 585 23.53 -26.71 -7.51
CA LYS A 585 24.82 -26.02 -7.33
C LYS A 585 25.99 -27.00 -7.26
N VAL A 586 25.85 -28.09 -6.51
CA VAL A 586 26.88 -29.14 -6.44
C VAL A 586 27.10 -29.78 -7.82
N ALA A 587 26.02 -30.08 -8.56
CA ALA A 587 26.10 -30.62 -9.92
C ALA A 587 26.75 -29.65 -10.92
N LYS A 588 26.47 -28.34 -10.82
CA LYS A 588 27.14 -27.31 -11.64
C LYS A 588 28.62 -27.18 -11.28
N ALA A 589 28.96 -27.20 -10.00
CA ALA A 589 30.36 -27.20 -9.55
C ALA A 589 31.11 -28.44 -10.05
N GLN A 590 30.45 -29.61 -10.06
CA GLN A 590 30.98 -30.85 -10.61
C GLN A 590 31.26 -30.74 -12.12
N LYS A 591 30.32 -30.20 -12.91
CA LYS A 591 30.50 -29.99 -14.36
C LYS A 591 31.60 -28.98 -14.68
N VAL A 592 31.67 -27.86 -13.94
CA VAL A 592 32.75 -26.89 -14.08
C VAL A 592 34.11 -27.52 -13.74
N ARG A 593 34.15 -28.41 -12.73
CA ARG A 593 35.35 -29.19 -12.41
C ARG A 593 35.74 -30.09 -13.57
N GLU A 594 34.82 -30.88 -14.13
CA GLU A 594 35.04 -31.75 -15.31
C GLU A 594 35.55 -30.98 -16.54
N GLU A 595 35.02 -29.78 -16.81
CA GLU A 595 35.51 -28.90 -17.89
C GLU A 595 36.92 -28.34 -17.63
N GLN A 596 37.28 -28.10 -16.36
CA GLN A 596 38.62 -27.69 -15.96
C GLN A 596 39.62 -28.85 -16.10
N GLU A 597 39.21 -30.11 -15.87
CA GLU A 597 40.06 -31.30 -16.03
C GLU A 597 40.63 -31.42 -17.45
N LEU A 598 39.80 -31.12 -18.47
CA LEU A 598 40.16 -31.13 -19.89
C LEU A 598 41.19 -30.06 -20.31
N ASN A 599 41.36 -28.99 -19.52
CA ASN A 599 42.19 -27.83 -19.90
C ASN A 599 43.57 -27.77 -19.23
N THR A 600 43.86 -28.61 -18.24
CA THR A 600 45.09 -28.53 -17.41
C THR A 600 46.40 -28.64 -18.21
N LEU A 601 46.42 -29.40 -19.32
CA LEU A 601 47.62 -29.58 -20.17
C LEU A 601 47.76 -28.54 -21.30
N ASN A 602 46.69 -27.82 -21.63
CA ASN A 602 46.65 -26.93 -22.80
C ASN A 602 47.62 -25.75 -22.68
N TRP A 603 47.77 -25.19 -21.48
CA TRP A 603 48.67 -24.07 -21.27
C TRP A 603 50.13 -24.47 -21.49
N ILE A 604 50.57 -25.60 -20.92
CA ILE A 604 51.97 -26.03 -21.03
C ILE A 604 52.31 -26.42 -22.48
N GLU A 605 51.38 -27.06 -23.18
CA GLU A 605 51.52 -27.37 -24.61
C GLU A 605 51.69 -26.10 -25.45
N ARG A 606 50.82 -25.09 -25.25
CA ARG A 606 50.91 -23.81 -25.97
C ARG A 606 52.21 -23.08 -25.65
N ARG A 607 52.66 -23.10 -24.40
CA ARG A 607 53.90 -22.43 -23.99
C ARG A 607 55.13 -23.08 -24.62
N ILE A 608 55.22 -24.41 -24.61
CA ILE A 608 56.32 -25.16 -25.26
C ILE A 608 56.30 -24.91 -26.77
N THR A 609 55.15 -25.08 -27.41
CA THR A 609 54.98 -24.92 -28.86
C THR A 609 55.32 -23.51 -29.31
N SER A 610 54.77 -22.49 -28.64
CA SER A 610 55.06 -21.09 -28.95
C SER A 610 56.55 -20.77 -28.83
N SER A 611 57.21 -21.26 -27.78
CA SER A 611 58.62 -20.97 -27.53
C SER A 611 59.52 -21.66 -28.58
N LEU A 612 59.31 -22.95 -28.84
CA LEU A 612 60.16 -23.73 -29.74
C LEU A 612 59.87 -23.50 -31.23
N MET A 613 58.68 -23.01 -31.62
CA MET A 613 58.40 -22.59 -33.00
C MET A 613 58.92 -21.17 -33.28
N ARG A 614 58.75 -20.24 -32.34
CA ARG A 614 59.12 -18.82 -32.53
C ARG A 614 60.62 -18.57 -32.46
N ILE A 615 61.40 -19.43 -31.80
CA ILE A 615 62.87 -19.30 -31.76
C ILE A 615 63.50 -19.31 -33.16
N SER A 616 62.81 -19.92 -34.15
CA SER A 616 63.20 -19.96 -35.56
C SER A 616 62.57 -18.85 -36.42
N SER A 617 61.90 -17.85 -35.87
CA SER A 617 61.34 -16.73 -36.66
C SER A 617 62.34 -15.56 -36.76
N PRO A 618 62.37 -14.81 -37.88
CA PRO A 618 63.21 -13.61 -38.01
C PRO A 618 62.72 -12.49 -37.08
N GLY A 619 63.62 -11.73 -36.46
CA GLY A 619 63.29 -10.52 -35.68
C GLY A 619 62.81 -10.74 -34.23
N ILE A 620 62.78 -11.97 -33.72
CA ILE A 620 62.37 -12.26 -32.34
C ILE A 620 63.57 -12.20 -31.39
N ASN A 621 63.43 -11.49 -30.26
CA ASN A 621 64.41 -11.51 -29.18
C ASN A 621 64.32 -12.85 -28.40
N PRO A 622 65.36 -13.71 -28.44
CA PRO A 622 65.33 -15.02 -27.78
C PRO A 622 65.06 -14.95 -26.27
N ASN A 623 65.48 -13.85 -25.61
CA ASN A 623 65.31 -13.65 -24.17
C ASN A 623 63.84 -13.63 -23.73
N GLN A 624 62.91 -13.32 -24.64
CA GLN A 624 61.47 -13.32 -24.36
C GLN A 624 60.85 -14.73 -24.38
N LEU A 625 61.53 -15.72 -24.97
CA LEU A 625 61.04 -17.09 -25.11
C LEU A 625 61.51 -18.01 -23.97
N TYR A 626 62.57 -17.64 -23.25
CA TYR A 626 63.03 -18.37 -22.07
C TYR A 626 61.98 -18.38 -20.95
N TRP A 627 62.08 -19.39 -20.10
CA TRP A 627 61.18 -19.64 -18.99
C TRP A 627 61.29 -18.55 -17.93
N GLN A 628 60.20 -17.85 -17.67
CA GLN A 628 60.15 -16.74 -16.71
C GLN A 628 59.61 -17.17 -15.35
N LYS A 629 59.77 -16.29 -14.35
CA LYS A 629 59.20 -16.48 -13.00
C LYS A 629 57.67 -16.63 -13.05
N LYS A 630 57.00 -15.90 -13.96
CA LYS A 630 55.55 -16.00 -14.19
C LYS A 630 55.15 -17.38 -14.74
N ASP A 631 55.94 -17.94 -15.66
CA ASP A 631 55.69 -19.28 -16.22
C ASP A 631 55.79 -20.37 -15.15
N SER A 632 56.76 -20.26 -14.24
CA SER A 632 56.91 -21.20 -13.12
C SER A 632 55.69 -21.22 -12.22
N LYS A 633 55.09 -20.05 -11.94
CA LYS A 633 53.89 -19.94 -11.10
C LYS A 633 52.68 -20.57 -11.79
N ILE A 634 52.43 -20.21 -13.05
CA ILE A 634 51.29 -20.72 -13.82
C ILE A 634 51.42 -22.23 -14.05
N ALA A 635 52.62 -22.73 -14.36
CA ALA A 635 52.87 -24.16 -14.50
C ALA A 635 52.64 -24.92 -13.18
N ALA A 636 53.10 -24.38 -12.05
CA ALA A 636 52.88 -25.00 -10.74
C ALA A 636 51.39 -25.08 -10.39
N GLU A 637 50.62 -24.03 -10.68
CA GLU A 637 49.16 -24.03 -10.49
C GLU A 637 48.47 -25.08 -11.37
N ASN A 638 48.86 -25.21 -12.65
CA ASN A 638 48.31 -26.23 -13.54
C ASN A 638 48.70 -27.67 -13.15
N ILE A 639 49.95 -27.89 -12.70
CA ILE A 639 50.38 -29.22 -12.21
C ILE A 639 49.60 -29.58 -10.93
N LYS A 640 49.41 -28.62 -10.02
CA LYS A 640 48.63 -28.82 -8.81
C LYS A 640 47.19 -29.21 -9.14
N LEU A 641 46.51 -28.42 -9.99
CA LEU A 641 45.16 -28.71 -10.46
C LEU A 641 45.09 -30.08 -11.15
N HIS A 642 46.09 -30.44 -11.96
CA HIS A 642 46.17 -31.75 -12.61
C HIS A 642 46.37 -32.91 -11.62
N SER A 643 47.01 -32.67 -10.47
CA SER A 643 47.20 -33.67 -9.41
C SER A 643 45.94 -33.94 -8.57
N GLU A 644 44.89 -33.13 -8.75
CA GLU A 644 43.59 -33.24 -8.08
C GLU A 644 42.55 -34.02 -8.91
N LEU A 645 42.93 -34.49 -10.11
CA LEU A 645 42.10 -35.32 -10.99
C LEU A 645 41.88 -36.72 -10.40
N LYS A 646 40.93 -37.49 -10.96
CA LYS A 646 40.68 -38.89 -10.55
C LYS A 646 41.91 -39.77 -10.83
N GLY A 647 42.67 -40.10 -9.78
CA GLY A 647 43.85 -40.97 -9.85
C GLY A 647 44.78 -40.79 -8.65
N GLU A 648 45.93 -41.47 -8.66
CA GLU A 648 46.98 -41.24 -7.67
C GLU A 648 47.68 -39.89 -7.97
N SER A 649 47.66 -38.95 -7.02
CA SER A 649 48.17 -37.57 -7.23
C SER A 649 49.61 -37.53 -7.75
N ILE A 650 50.49 -38.42 -7.25
CA ILE A 650 51.87 -38.53 -7.73
C ILE A 650 51.91 -39.05 -9.18
N GLY A 651 51.08 -40.04 -9.50
CA GLY A 651 50.93 -40.56 -10.86
C GLY A 651 50.51 -39.49 -11.85
N LEU A 652 49.59 -38.61 -11.45
CA LEU A 652 49.12 -37.49 -12.26
C LEU A 652 50.21 -36.41 -12.44
N ILE A 653 50.98 -36.10 -11.40
CA ILE A 653 52.14 -35.19 -11.52
C ILE A 653 53.19 -35.76 -12.48
N ILE A 654 53.45 -37.08 -12.41
CA ILE A 654 54.34 -37.80 -13.34
C ILE A 654 53.79 -37.70 -14.77
N GLN A 655 52.48 -37.88 -14.96
CA GLN A 655 51.83 -37.76 -16.25
C GLN A 655 51.99 -36.36 -16.85
N PHE A 656 51.74 -35.30 -16.08
CA PHE A 656 51.93 -33.92 -16.52
C PHE A 656 53.38 -33.66 -16.92
N PHE A 657 54.34 -34.11 -16.09
CA PHE A 657 55.76 -33.90 -16.36
C PHE A 657 56.20 -34.66 -17.62
N ASN A 658 55.79 -35.92 -17.77
CA ASN A 658 56.04 -36.71 -18.98
C ASN A 658 55.46 -36.04 -20.22
N PHE A 659 54.23 -35.55 -20.16
CA PHE A 659 53.59 -34.85 -21.28
C PHE A 659 54.41 -33.62 -21.71
N ALA A 660 54.84 -32.79 -20.75
CA ALA A 660 55.66 -31.62 -21.04
C ALA A 660 57.00 -32.02 -21.69
N VAL A 661 57.65 -33.08 -21.20
CA VAL A 661 58.93 -33.56 -21.74
C VAL A 661 58.78 -34.14 -23.15
N GLU A 662 57.77 -34.97 -23.39
CA GLU A 662 57.47 -35.53 -24.72
C GLU A 662 57.14 -34.41 -25.71
N LYS A 663 56.37 -33.39 -25.30
CA LYS A 663 56.10 -32.21 -26.15
C LYS A 663 57.36 -31.39 -26.45
N ILE A 664 58.34 -31.32 -25.56
CA ILE A 664 59.63 -30.69 -25.88
C ILE A 664 60.40 -31.55 -26.89
N LYS A 665 60.37 -32.88 -26.72
CA LYS A 665 61.05 -33.86 -27.58
C LYS A 665 60.58 -33.82 -29.02
N THR A 666 59.28 -33.62 -29.27
CA THR A 666 58.73 -33.52 -30.64
C THR A 666 59.35 -32.37 -31.46
N PHE A 667 59.82 -31.30 -30.80
CA PHE A 667 60.40 -30.15 -31.47
C PHE A 667 61.94 -30.16 -31.54
N ASN A 668 62.61 -31.09 -30.84
CA ASN A 668 64.08 -31.23 -30.86
C ASN A 668 64.51 -32.68 -30.53
N LEU A 669 64.60 -33.53 -31.56
CA LEU A 669 64.95 -34.96 -31.43
C LEU A 669 66.39 -35.23 -30.95
N LYS A 670 67.30 -34.25 -31.05
CA LYS A 670 68.74 -34.44 -30.76
C LYS A 670 69.11 -34.17 -29.30
N ILE A 671 68.17 -33.74 -28.45
CA ILE A 671 68.44 -33.47 -27.04
C ILE A 671 68.22 -34.72 -26.19
N SER A 672 69.18 -34.99 -25.30
CA SER A 672 68.99 -35.91 -24.19
C SER A 672 68.00 -35.31 -23.18
N LEU A 673 66.75 -35.77 -23.26
CA LEU A 673 65.70 -35.50 -22.28
C LEU A 673 65.53 -36.73 -21.37
N PRO A 674 65.09 -36.54 -20.12
CA PRO A 674 64.88 -37.65 -19.20
C PRO A 674 63.78 -38.59 -19.74
N ASP A 675 64.00 -39.89 -19.61
CA ASP A 675 62.99 -40.90 -19.91
C ASP A 675 61.94 -40.99 -18.80
N ASN A 676 60.87 -41.76 -19.05
CA ASN A 676 59.76 -41.93 -18.12
C ASN A 676 60.23 -42.51 -16.76
N GLU A 677 61.22 -43.41 -16.75
CA GLU A 677 61.76 -43.97 -15.51
C GLU A 677 62.53 -42.93 -14.70
N THR A 678 63.33 -42.09 -15.37
CA THR A 678 64.02 -40.96 -14.75
C THR A 678 63.04 -39.94 -14.20
N ILE A 679 61.96 -39.65 -14.92
CA ILE A 679 60.89 -38.74 -14.48
C ILE A 679 60.18 -39.30 -13.25
N LYS A 680 59.80 -40.58 -13.27
CA LYS A 680 59.22 -41.27 -12.10
C LYS A 680 60.15 -41.20 -10.90
N LYS A 681 61.45 -41.46 -11.08
CA LYS A 681 62.44 -41.38 -10.00
C LYS A 681 62.52 -39.96 -9.43
N VAL A 682 62.61 -38.95 -10.29
CA VAL A 682 62.68 -37.54 -9.86
C VAL A 682 61.45 -37.10 -9.05
N VAL A 683 60.24 -37.47 -9.50
CA VAL A 683 59.01 -37.09 -8.77
C VAL A 683 58.91 -37.86 -7.45
N ASN A 684 59.23 -39.15 -7.44
CA ASN A 684 59.22 -39.95 -6.21
C ASN A 684 60.28 -39.47 -5.20
N ASP A 685 61.48 -39.11 -5.64
CA ASP A 685 62.53 -38.57 -4.77
C ASP A 685 62.12 -37.21 -4.16
N LEU A 686 61.44 -36.36 -4.94
CA LEU A 686 60.90 -35.09 -4.44
C LEU A 686 59.79 -35.34 -3.41
N ASN A 687 58.91 -36.30 -3.69
CA ASN A 687 57.85 -36.69 -2.80
C ASN A 687 58.40 -37.20 -1.46
N LEU A 688 59.38 -38.11 -1.49
CA LEU A 688 60.03 -38.63 -0.29
C LEU A 688 60.68 -37.52 0.53
N LYS A 689 61.42 -36.60 -0.10
CA LYS A 689 62.04 -35.46 0.59
C LYS A 689 61.02 -34.54 1.29
N ILE A 690 59.86 -34.33 0.68
CA ILE A 690 58.83 -33.45 1.24
C ILE A 690 58.08 -34.17 2.36
N LEU A 691 57.81 -35.47 2.21
CA LEU A 691 57.22 -36.29 3.27
C LEU A 691 58.17 -36.46 4.47
N GLU A 692 59.47 -36.62 4.23
CA GLU A 692 60.51 -36.68 5.28
C GLU A 692 60.55 -35.39 6.11
N LYS A 693 60.43 -34.21 5.47
CA LYS A 693 60.32 -32.92 6.19
C LYS A 693 59.08 -32.84 7.08
N ARG A 694 57.96 -33.46 6.69
CA ARG A 694 56.72 -33.45 7.48
C ARG A 694 56.78 -34.44 8.63
N LEU A 695 57.25 -35.66 8.37
CA LEU A 695 57.10 -36.80 9.27
C LEU A 695 58.31 -37.05 10.17
N ASN A 696 59.44 -36.34 9.98
CA ASN A 696 60.67 -36.50 10.78
C ASN A 696 61.14 -37.97 10.93
N SER A 697 60.86 -38.84 9.95
CA SER A 697 61.30 -40.24 9.90
C SER A 697 61.49 -40.73 8.45
N THR A 698 62.50 -41.55 8.18
CA THR A 698 62.70 -42.21 6.88
C THR A 698 61.65 -43.31 6.66
N GLN A 699 60.59 -43.03 5.91
CA GLN A 699 59.53 -44.01 5.61
C GLN A 699 59.84 -44.86 4.37
N THR A 700 59.52 -46.14 4.45
CA THR A 700 59.45 -47.12 3.35
C THR A 700 58.20 -46.88 2.47
N GLN A 701 58.28 -47.34 1.21
CA GLN A 701 57.43 -47.03 0.05
C GLN A 701 55.88 -47.17 0.16
N ASN A 702 55.30 -47.49 1.32
CA ASN A 702 53.89 -47.89 1.44
C ASN A 702 52.88 -46.82 1.90
N ASN A 703 53.29 -45.58 2.19
CA ASN A 703 52.35 -44.47 2.50
C ASN A 703 52.27 -43.42 1.37
N LYS A 704 51.94 -43.85 0.16
CA LYS A 704 51.93 -42.99 -1.04
C LYS A 704 50.62 -42.25 -1.35
N LYS A 705 49.53 -42.44 -0.59
CA LYS A 705 48.20 -42.07 -1.12
C LYS A 705 47.67 -40.67 -0.78
N ASP A 706 48.08 -40.02 0.32
CA ASP A 706 47.49 -38.72 0.70
C ASP A 706 48.53 -37.59 0.80
N LEU A 707 48.77 -36.92 -0.33
CA LEU A 707 49.46 -35.63 -0.36
C LEU A 707 48.50 -34.51 0.05
N LEU A 708 48.90 -33.72 1.05
CA LEU A 708 48.21 -32.49 1.45
C LEU A 708 48.36 -31.41 0.38
N ASP A 709 47.44 -30.45 0.39
CA ASP A 709 47.37 -29.38 -0.61
C ASP A 709 48.68 -28.58 -0.75
N GLY A 710 49.32 -28.27 0.39
CA GLY A 710 50.62 -27.57 0.43
C GLY A 710 51.77 -28.39 -0.17
N GLU A 711 51.75 -29.71 -0.01
CA GLU A 711 52.79 -30.62 -0.52
C GLU A 711 52.68 -30.79 -2.03
N ARG A 712 51.45 -30.91 -2.53
CA ARG A 712 51.17 -30.92 -3.97
C ARG A 712 51.70 -29.66 -4.62
N TYR A 713 51.48 -28.50 -3.99
CA TYR A 713 51.98 -27.24 -4.51
C TYR A 713 53.52 -27.14 -4.46
N GLU A 714 54.17 -27.62 -3.40
CA GLU A 714 55.64 -27.63 -3.29
C GLU A 714 56.27 -28.54 -4.37
N ILE A 715 55.76 -29.77 -4.53
CA ILE A 715 56.17 -30.70 -5.60
C ILE A 715 55.96 -30.04 -6.97
N SER A 716 54.76 -29.50 -7.21
CA SER A 716 54.41 -28.83 -8.47
C SER A 716 55.35 -27.68 -8.82
N THR A 717 55.75 -26.90 -7.82
CA THR A 717 56.69 -25.77 -7.99
C THR A 717 58.09 -26.26 -8.40
N GLN A 718 58.56 -27.35 -7.81
CA GLN A 718 59.86 -27.93 -8.16
C GLN A 718 59.85 -28.57 -9.56
N ILE A 719 58.75 -29.24 -9.91
CA ILE A 719 58.56 -29.82 -11.25
C ILE A 719 58.45 -28.72 -12.31
N ALA A 720 57.67 -27.66 -12.08
CA ALA A 720 57.57 -26.51 -12.98
C ALA A 720 58.94 -25.90 -13.31
N LYS A 721 59.82 -25.74 -12.30
CA LYS A 721 61.19 -25.25 -12.51
C LYS A 721 62.03 -26.22 -13.34
N LYS A 722 61.87 -27.53 -13.14
CA LYS A 722 62.58 -28.56 -13.93
C LYS A 722 62.12 -28.55 -15.39
N ILE A 723 60.81 -28.47 -15.65
CA ILE A 723 60.24 -28.33 -17.00
C ILE A 723 60.81 -27.08 -17.69
N GLY A 724 60.81 -25.93 -17.00
CA GLY A 724 61.40 -24.69 -17.51
C GLY A 724 62.86 -24.83 -17.93
N ARG A 725 63.69 -25.45 -17.09
CA ARG A 725 65.11 -25.72 -17.41
C ARG A 725 65.28 -26.63 -18.62
N LEU A 726 64.42 -27.64 -18.79
CA LEU A 726 64.45 -28.52 -19.95
C LEU A 726 64.04 -27.77 -21.23
N LEU A 727 63.01 -26.93 -21.14
CA LEU A 727 62.57 -26.10 -22.26
C LEU A 727 63.66 -25.08 -22.65
N ASP A 728 64.29 -24.42 -21.69
CA ASP A 728 65.36 -23.44 -21.93
C ASP A 728 66.59 -24.09 -22.59
N LYS A 729 66.97 -25.30 -22.15
CA LYS A 729 68.01 -26.09 -22.82
C LYS A 729 67.61 -26.44 -24.25
N ALA A 730 66.34 -26.76 -24.48
CA ALA A 730 65.81 -27.05 -25.80
C ALA A 730 65.81 -25.84 -26.74
N LEU A 731 65.44 -24.67 -26.21
CA LEU A 731 65.52 -23.40 -26.91
C LEU A 731 66.96 -23.05 -27.27
N TYR A 732 67.88 -23.13 -26.30
CA TYR A 732 69.28 -22.81 -26.52
C TYR A 732 69.94 -23.71 -27.57
N SER A 733 69.70 -25.03 -27.50
CA SER A 733 70.21 -25.96 -28.50
C SER A 733 69.62 -25.70 -29.89
N LYS A 734 68.32 -25.40 -29.98
CA LYS A 734 67.66 -25.10 -31.26
C LYS A 734 68.12 -23.75 -31.84
N PHE A 735 68.46 -22.78 -30.98
CA PHE A 735 69.05 -21.52 -31.37
C PHE A 735 70.52 -21.66 -31.81
N LYS A 736 71.32 -22.49 -31.13
CA LYS A 736 72.73 -22.75 -31.46
C LYS A 736 72.93 -23.58 -32.72
N ASN A 737 71.99 -24.45 -33.04
CA ASN A 737 71.99 -25.27 -34.27
C ASN A 737 71.43 -24.51 -35.49
N ARG A 738 71.17 -23.22 -35.35
CA ARG A 738 70.73 -22.28 -36.37
C ARG A 738 71.95 -21.50 -36.85
#